data_AF-A0A7V4DE77-F1
#
_entry.id   AF-A0A7V4DE77-F1
#
_cell.length_a   1.000
_cell.length_b   1.000
_cell.length_c   1.000
_cell.angle_alpha   90.00
_cell.angle_beta   90.00
_cell.angle_gamma   90.00
#
_symmetry.space_group_name_H-M   'P 1'
#
loop_
_entity.id
_entity.type
_entity.pdbx_description
1 polymer ?
#
loop_
_entity_poly.entity_id
_entity_poly.type
_entity_poly.pdbx_seq_one_letter_code
_entity_poly.pdbx_strand_id
1 'polypeptide(L)'
;MRLERAFLVEIPHPLNSEEKIVIGSKSSLRKRYQRLWAFWRSSNKPFLLYCVDSASPDGSTKERVLEYEQRLFAQWRREYESALGRDLLTLVLCILLSYAIWNIGFIFQAVDALFMLAGDYLNPYAQVVLIIAPLLYGVYHKLLVGDTIFAKRKAFAFLELSPHLGTLQKEEFERDLKKFIARVEGPQKEALLALLHALENNDYETAQHMLSALGTYSLSLKETQQITSLCRELELLLEGQFSRRICRIQQNEALEEFFSSPLYQDFALQLQHLAQDLPSSSPALFETLQALEQTLCSRMRGKVEEEVLEALLEYYREIRHTLISRARKTPKLFESPRELHFFPTLVQTALVSFLLIGVSFLLFSTHLVDREDFLIVRSPKIGWQGFLGERLDIVEQGVSLGSKKLLLTTPRPFAFAHRGTRRSQPVDALLLLREVEPAPQGGLLGTLRYLWEKSMAFFKEGYGNDFVVLRFSFKFQITDPERWKRYDFDGRGKERLSRDLENFLLAYADRVREKYRQAFFEEEYETARAKLVEISRSRTFREWIRRFLYPSPLDTYRVGSVYDMYLLGLEWLRRHPHMENNPEWQAFVEHEMALIREKMQNEHDDLIANPLRVRDLVRNPNVFELANYPGLYQTLLMMAINEIAMGKLLEDLKDEAYRKGFEGEALQYLRSEKLFQIIGVDLLEVRTSLERVSYLYYLRYLQKRQNLL
;
A
#
# COMPACT_ATOMS: atom_id res chain seq x y z
N MET A 1 -23.48 -9.01 -46.88
CA MET A 1 -24.00 -8.00 -45.93
C MET A 1 -24.66 -8.74 -44.77
N ARG A 2 -24.33 -8.46 -43.50
CA ARG A 2 -25.00 -9.09 -42.34
C ARG A 2 -26.05 -8.11 -41.80
N LEU A 3 -27.31 -8.51 -41.87
CA LEU A 3 -28.45 -7.75 -41.35
C LEU A 3 -28.74 -8.22 -39.92
N GLU A 4 -28.43 -7.39 -38.94
CA GLU A 4 -28.92 -7.54 -37.57
C GLU A 4 -30.29 -6.88 -37.49
N ARG A 5 -31.26 -7.53 -36.84
CA ARG A 5 -32.56 -6.91 -36.55
C ARG A 5 -32.47 -6.22 -35.19
N ALA A 6 -33.45 -5.43 -34.78
CA ALA A 6 -33.64 -4.95 -33.42
C ALA A 6 -35.14 -4.80 -33.21
N PHE A 7 -35.71 -5.58 -32.30
CA PHE A 7 -37.14 -5.57 -32.07
C PHE A 7 -37.49 -4.51 -31.05
N LEU A 8 -38.41 -3.64 -31.42
CA LEU A 8 -38.95 -2.57 -30.59
C LEU A 8 -40.47 -2.66 -30.64
N VAL A 9 -41.11 -2.07 -29.65
CA VAL A 9 -42.56 -2.00 -29.58
C VAL A 9 -42.99 -0.57 -29.31
N GLU A 10 -43.98 -0.13 -30.07
CA GLU A 10 -44.65 1.15 -29.89
C GLU A 10 -45.95 0.95 -29.13
N ILE A 11 -46.08 1.63 -28.00
CA ILE A 11 -47.19 1.49 -27.07
C ILE A 11 -47.78 2.86 -26.75
N PRO A 12 -49.08 2.95 -26.40
CA PRO A 12 -49.65 4.19 -25.88
C PRO A 12 -48.99 4.59 -24.56
N HIS A 13 -48.77 5.88 -24.34
CA HIS A 13 -48.18 6.37 -23.12
C HIS A 13 -49.18 6.17 -21.95
N PRO A 14 -48.80 5.52 -20.85
CA PRO A 14 -49.77 5.09 -19.82
C PRO A 14 -50.35 6.24 -19.00
N LEU A 15 -49.80 7.46 -19.08
CA LEU A 15 -50.40 8.67 -18.51
C LEU A 15 -51.05 9.62 -19.52
N ASN A 16 -50.72 9.48 -20.80
CA ASN A 16 -51.17 10.40 -21.82
C ASN A 16 -51.62 9.59 -23.03
N SER A 17 -52.93 9.35 -23.13
CA SER A 17 -53.53 8.54 -24.18
C SER A 17 -53.29 9.08 -25.60
N GLU A 18 -52.94 10.38 -25.74
CA GLU A 18 -52.64 11.00 -27.02
C GLU A 18 -51.17 10.82 -27.44
N GLU A 19 -50.30 10.42 -26.51
CA GLU A 19 -48.89 10.17 -26.77
C GLU A 19 -48.59 8.67 -26.93
N LYS A 20 -47.56 8.37 -27.69
CA LYS A 20 -47.05 7.01 -27.88
C LYS A 20 -45.55 6.99 -27.63
N ILE A 21 -45.08 5.91 -27.02
CA ILE A 21 -43.66 5.72 -26.71
C ILE A 21 -43.15 4.45 -27.37
N VAL A 22 -41.86 4.46 -27.66
CA VAL A 22 -41.13 3.29 -28.16
C VAL A 22 -40.31 2.72 -27.02
N ILE A 23 -40.39 1.42 -26.83
CA ILE A 23 -39.59 0.68 -25.84
C ILE A 23 -38.95 -0.55 -26.51
N GLY A 24 -37.92 -1.08 -25.87
CA GLY A 24 -37.16 -2.23 -26.34
C GLY A 24 -36.40 -2.88 -25.18
N SER A 25 -36.07 -4.17 -25.31
CA SER A 25 -35.31 -4.89 -24.29
C SER A 25 -33.89 -4.32 -24.19
N LYS A 26 -33.56 -3.66 -23.08
CA LYS A 26 -32.26 -2.97 -22.91
C LYS A 26 -31.12 -3.98 -22.98
N SER A 27 -31.32 -5.15 -22.40
CA SER A 27 -30.32 -6.22 -22.38
C SER A 27 -30.05 -6.79 -23.77
N SER A 28 -31.10 -7.02 -24.57
CA SER A 28 -31.02 -7.57 -25.91
C SER A 28 -30.46 -6.55 -26.90
N LEU A 29 -30.88 -5.27 -26.81
CA LEU A 29 -30.31 -4.18 -27.59
C LEU A 29 -28.82 -3.99 -27.30
N ARG A 30 -28.42 -3.98 -26.02
CA ARG A 30 -27.00 -3.87 -25.63
C ARG A 30 -26.15 -4.99 -26.22
N LYS A 31 -26.61 -6.24 -26.14
CA LYS A 31 -25.92 -7.39 -26.77
C LYS A 31 -25.81 -7.22 -28.28
N ARG A 32 -26.86 -6.73 -28.95
CA ARG A 32 -26.85 -6.48 -30.41
C ARG A 32 -25.84 -5.40 -30.78
N TYR A 33 -25.79 -4.28 -30.06
CA TYR A 33 -24.77 -3.26 -30.28
C TYR A 33 -23.34 -3.74 -30.04
N GLN A 34 -23.13 -4.59 -29.03
CA GLN A 34 -21.82 -5.21 -28.81
C GLN A 34 -21.40 -6.11 -29.98
N ARG A 35 -22.33 -6.89 -30.56
CA ARG A 35 -22.08 -7.69 -31.77
C ARG A 35 -21.82 -6.79 -32.99
N LEU A 36 -22.66 -5.77 -33.20
CA LEU A 36 -22.49 -4.78 -34.26
C LEU A 36 -21.12 -4.12 -34.19
N TRP A 37 -20.66 -3.73 -32.99
CA TRP A 37 -19.35 -3.14 -32.78
C TRP A 37 -18.21 -4.09 -33.19
N ALA A 38 -18.32 -5.37 -32.86
CA ALA A 38 -17.33 -6.37 -33.26
C ALA A 38 -17.25 -6.51 -34.79
N PHE A 39 -18.39 -6.44 -35.49
CA PHE A 39 -18.45 -6.50 -36.95
C PHE A 39 -18.07 -5.18 -37.63
N TRP A 40 -18.34 -4.04 -37.00
CA TRP A 40 -18.04 -2.72 -37.53
C TRP A 40 -16.54 -2.48 -37.76
N ARG A 41 -15.66 -3.17 -37.02
CA ARG A 41 -14.20 -3.16 -37.22
C ARG A 41 -13.73 -3.98 -38.44
N SER A 42 -14.61 -4.70 -39.12
CA SER A 42 -14.29 -5.53 -40.30
C SER A 42 -14.65 -4.84 -41.61
N SER A 43 -14.14 -5.35 -42.74
CA SER A 43 -14.51 -4.86 -44.08
C SER A 43 -15.99 -5.04 -44.43
N ASN A 44 -16.71 -5.90 -43.69
CA ASN A 44 -18.15 -6.11 -43.85
C ASN A 44 -18.93 -5.26 -42.84
N LYS A 45 -19.21 -3.99 -43.19
CA LYS A 45 -20.01 -3.09 -42.37
C LYS A 45 -21.44 -3.67 -42.16
N PRO A 46 -21.90 -3.88 -40.91
CA PRO A 46 -23.20 -4.48 -40.63
C PRO A 46 -24.35 -3.47 -40.74
N PHE A 47 -25.57 -3.98 -40.95
CA PHE A 47 -26.81 -3.18 -40.99
C PHE A 47 -27.66 -3.48 -39.77
N LEU A 48 -28.30 -2.45 -39.22
CA LEU A 48 -29.29 -2.61 -38.16
C LEU A 48 -30.69 -2.29 -38.72
N LEU A 49 -31.57 -3.29 -38.69
CA LEU A 49 -32.99 -3.13 -39.01
C LEU A 49 -33.80 -3.09 -37.72
N TYR A 50 -34.34 -1.92 -37.39
CA TYR A 50 -35.38 -1.82 -36.36
C TYR A 50 -36.69 -2.37 -36.89
N CYS A 51 -37.17 -3.45 -36.28
CA CYS A 51 -38.52 -3.98 -36.46
C CYS A 51 -39.37 -3.40 -35.33
N VAL A 52 -40.33 -2.54 -35.66
CA VAL A 52 -41.21 -1.88 -34.70
C VAL A 52 -42.60 -2.49 -34.83
N ASP A 53 -43.03 -3.23 -33.81
CA ASP A 53 -44.41 -3.68 -33.68
C ASP A 53 -45.21 -2.55 -33.02
N SER A 54 -46.25 -2.06 -33.70
CA SER A 54 -47.10 -0.98 -33.19
C SER A 54 -48.55 -1.43 -33.11
N ALA A 55 -49.25 -0.99 -32.06
CA ALA A 55 -50.70 -1.12 -31.95
C ALA A 55 -51.45 -0.19 -32.94
N SER A 56 -50.85 0.95 -33.32
CA SER A 56 -51.43 1.91 -34.26
C SER A 56 -50.33 2.80 -34.86
N PRO A 57 -49.62 2.36 -35.93
CA PRO A 57 -48.48 3.10 -36.45
C PRO A 57 -48.90 4.44 -37.06
N ASP A 58 -48.07 5.48 -36.91
CA ASP A 58 -48.27 6.80 -37.52
C ASP A 58 -46.99 7.33 -38.16
N GLY A 59 -47.07 8.48 -38.84
CA GLY A 59 -45.93 9.10 -39.52
C GLY A 59 -44.76 9.47 -38.59
N SER A 60 -45.02 9.64 -37.29
CA SER A 60 -44.02 10.05 -36.28
C SER A 60 -43.26 8.87 -35.65
N THR A 61 -43.67 7.62 -35.89
CA THR A 61 -43.03 6.42 -35.32
C THR A 61 -41.52 6.39 -35.60
N LYS A 62 -41.07 6.81 -36.80
CA LYS A 62 -39.64 6.82 -37.15
C LYS A 62 -38.82 7.77 -36.27
N GLU A 63 -39.36 8.95 -35.98
CA GLU A 63 -38.72 9.97 -35.14
C GLU A 63 -38.66 9.50 -33.68
N ARG A 64 -39.73 8.89 -33.18
CA ARG A 64 -39.79 8.34 -31.81
C ARG A 64 -38.78 7.22 -31.58
N VAL A 65 -38.49 6.41 -32.61
CA VAL A 65 -37.41 5.40 -32.54
C VAL A 65 -36.02 6.06 -32.54
N LEU A 66 -35.82 7.18 -33.25
CA LEU A 66 -34.55 7.94 -33.21
C LEU A 66 -34.31 8.55 -31.82
N GLU A 67 -35.36 9.14 -31.26
CA GLU A 67 -35.31 9.72 -29.92
C GLU A 67 -35.04 8.65 -28.84
N TYR A 68 -35.71 7.49 -28.94
CA TYR A 68 -35.48 6.36 -28.04
C TYR A 68 -34.01 5.88 -28.09
N GLU A 69 -33.43 5.73 -29.28
CA GLU A 69 -32.03 5.34 -29.45
C GLU A 69 -31.07 6.35 -28.82
N GLN A 70 -31.26 7.65 -29.07
CA GLN A 70 -30.44 8.71 -28.48
C GLN A 70 -30.49 8.69 -26.95
N ARG A 71 -31.69 8.53 -26.38
CA ARG A 71 -31.88 8.42 -24.92
C ARG A 71 -31.18 7.19 -24.36
N LEU A 72 -31.25 6.05 -25.04
CA LEU A 72 -30.62 4.80 -24.63
C LEU A 72 -29.08 4.89 -24.62
N PHE A 73 -28.48 5.47 -25.67
CA PHE A 73 -27.03 5.72 -25.70
C PHE A 73 -26.59 6.72 -24.63
N ALA A 74 -27.37 7.77 -24.37
CA ALA A 74 -27.09 8.72 -23.30
C ALA A 74 -27.13 8.04 -21.92
N GLN A 75 -28.09 7.14 -21.69
CA GLN A 75 -28.19 6.35 -20.46
C GLN A 75 -26.96 5.47 -20.28
N TRP A 76 -26.61 4.64 -21.27
CA TRP A 76 -25.46 3.75 -21.17
C TRP A 76 -24.11 4.50 -21.04
N ARG A 77 -23.98 5.67 -21.66
CA ARG A 77 -22.79 6.53 -21.47
C ARG A 77 -22.68 6.99 -20.01
N ARG A 78 -23.78 7.40 -19.39
CA ARG A 78 -23.80 7.78 -17.97
C ARG A 78 -23.50 6.60 -17.05
N GLU A 79 -24.05 5.42 -17.33
CA GLU A 79 -23.75 4.19 -16.57
C GLU A 79 -22.26 3.86 -16.61
N TYR A 80 -21.64 3.97 -17.79
CA TYR A 80 -20.20 3.78 -17.98
C TYR A 80 -19.37 4.82 -17.18
N GLU A 81 -19.69 6.10 -17.30
CA GLU A 81 -19.00 7.19 -16.60
C GLU A 81 -19.10 7.05 -15.06
N SER A 82 -20.29 6.70 -14.55
CA SER A 82 -20.54 6.42 -13.13
C SER A 82 -19.72 5.22 -12.62
N ALA A 83 -19.68 4.13 -13.39
CA ALA A 83 -18.92 2.94 -13.02
C ALA A 83 -17.41 3.23 -12.96
N LEU A 84 -16.88 3.98 -13.93
CA LEU A 84 -15.49 4.40 -13.94
C LEU A 84 -15.15 5.37 -12.81
N GLY A 85 -16.01 6.36 -12.55
CA GLY A 85 -15.83 7.30 -11.45
C GLY A 85 -15.71 6.59 -10.10
N ARG A 86 -16.56 5.60 -9.83
CA ARG A 86 -16.49 4.77 -8.62
C ARG A 86 -15.17 4.00 -8.49
N ASP A 87 -14.70 3.39 -9.58
CA ASP A 87 -13.44 2.64 -9.57
C ASP A 87 -12.23 3.55 -9.35
N LEU A 88 -12.21 4.72 -9.99
CA LEU A 88 -11.15 5.71 -9.85
C LEU A 88 -11.11 6.28 -8.43
N LEU A 89 -12.27 6.63 -7.86
CA LEU A 89 -12.37 7.09 -6.48
C LEU A 89 -11.87 6.03 -5.49
N THR A 90 -12.19 4.75 -5.74
CA THR A 90 -11.71 3.64 -4.90
C THR A 90 -10.17 3.55 -4.93
N LEU A 91 -9.56 3.66 -6.12
CA LEU A 91 -8.10 3.67 -6.26
C LEU A 91 -7.47 4.86 -5.53
N VAL A 92 -8.05 6.05 -5.67
CA VAL A 92 -7.59 7.25 -4.97
C VAL A 92 -7.68 7.08 -3.45
N LEU A 93 -8.77 6.51 -2.94
CA LEU A 93 -8.91 6.20 -1.51
C LEU A 93 -7.88 5.18 -1.03
N CYS A 94 -7.58 4.14 -1.82
CA CYS A 94 -6.53 3.18 -1.49
C CYS A 94 -5.14 3.85 -1.45
N ILE A 95 -4.84 4.74 -2.39
CA ILE A 95 -3.58 5.52 -2.40
C ILE A 95 -3.51 6.41 -1.15
N LEU A 96 -4.58 7.13 -0.83
CA LEU A 96 -4.65 7.99 0.34
C LEU A 96 -4.55 7.20 1.64
N LEU A 97 -5.12 6.00 1.71
CA LEU A 97 -5.01 5.11 2.86
C LEU A 97 -3.58 4.60 3.03
N SER A 98 -2.93 4.12 1.96
CA SER A 98 -1.51 3.76 1.97
C SER A 98 -0.64 4.93 2.42
N TYR A 99 -0.92 6.13 1.91
CA TYR A 99 -0.22 7.36 2.29
C TYR A 99 -0.47 7.75 3.75
N ALA A 100 -1.69 7.61 4.26
CA ALA A 100 -2.03 7.87 5.66
C ALA A 100 -1.34 6.87 6.60
N ILE A 101 -1.36 5.56 6.25
CA ILE A 101 -0.64 4.52 6.99
C ILE A 101 0.85 4.86 7.09
N TRP A 102 1.43 5.33 5.99
CA TRP A 102 2.83 5.74 5.92
C TRP A 102 3.15 7.03 6.73
N ASN A 103 2.17 7.88 7.02
CA ASN A 103 2.39 9.15 7.73
C ASN A 103 2.01 9.11 9.22
N ILE A 104 1.23 8.12 9.67
CA ILE A 104 0.83 7.99 11.08
C ILE A 104 1.88 7.18 11.84
N GLY A 105 2.80 7.88 12.52
CA GLY A 105 3.91 7.27 13.27
C GLY A 105 3.51 6.25 14.34
N PHE A 106 2.29 6.32 14.89
CA PHE A 106 1.78 5.32 15.84
C PHE A 106 1.56 3.96 15.17
N ILE A 107 1.21 3.91 13.87
CA ILE A 107 1.03 2.65 13.16
C ILE A 107 2.36 1.92 13.07
N PHE A 108 3.45 2.61 12.75
CA PHE A 108 4.79 2.00 12.78
C PHE A 108 5.16 1.47 14.16
N GLN A 109 4.91 2.24 15.22
CA GLN A 109 5.19 1.81 16.60
C GLN A 109 4.33 0.62 17.04
N ALA A 110 3.05 0.60 16.67
CA ALA A 110 2.12 -0.48 16.99
C ALA A 110 2.44 -1.75 16.18
N VAL A 111 2.84 -1.59 14.92
CA VAL A 111 3.28 -2.66 14.03
C VAL A 111 4.60 -3.25 14.52
N ASP A 112 5.57 -2.41 14.90
CA ASP A 112 6.82 -2.85 15.55
C ASP A 112 6.53 -3.57 16.87
N ALA A 113 5.59 -3.08 17.69
CA ALA A 113 5.20 -3.76 18.93
C ALA A 113 4.53 -5.12 18.67
N LEU A 114 3.66 -5.22 17.65
CA LEU A 114 3.05 -6.47 17.20
C LEU A 114 4.10 -7.44 16.61
N PHE A 115 5.09 -6.94 15.88
CA PHE A 115 6.17 -7.74 15.33
C PHE A 115 7.15 -8.21 16.41
N MET A 116 7.43 -7.38 17.42
CA MET A 116 8.16 -7.79 18.63
C MET A 116 7.43 -8.91 19.38
N LEU A 117 6.09 -8.87 19.42
CA LEU A 117 5.26 -9.93 20.02
C LEU A 117 5.25 -11.22 19.17
N ALA A 118 5.33 -11.12 17.85
CA ALA A 118 5.29 -12.25 16.92
C ALA A 118 6.68 -12.86 16.60
N GLY A 119 7.75 -12.41 17.26
CA GLY A 119 9.10 -12.97 17.10
C GLY A 119 9.91 -12.43 15.93
N ASP A 120 9.51 -11.30 15.32
CA ASP A 120 10.31 -10.48 14.40
C ASP A 120 11.04 -11.25 13.28
N TYR A 121 10.31 -12.11 12.56
CA TYR A 121 10.82 -12.79 11.36
C TYR A 121 10.68 -11.94 10.08
N LEU A 122 10.14 -10.74 10.19
CA LEU A 122 9.73 -9.92 9.05
C LEU A 122 10.44 -8.56 9.06
N ASN A 123 11.57 -8.55 8.35
CA ASN A 123 12.43 -7.43 7.93
C ASN A 123 11.59 -6.21 7.45
N PRO A 124 12.08 -4.95 7.44
CA PRO A 124 11.48 -3.74 6.81
C PRO A 124 10.63 -3.94 5.55
N TYR A 125 10.88 -4.98 4.77
CA TYR A 125 10.00 -5.50 3.73
C TYR A 125 8.53 -5.70 4.15
N ALA A 126 8.25 -6.21 5.36
CA ALA A 126 6.87 -6.40 5.81
C ALA A 126 6.18 -5.08 6.15
N GLN A 127 6.92 -4.09 6.66
CA GLN A 127 6.40 -2.73 6.83
C GLN A 127 6.02 -2.16 5.45
N VAL A 128 6.90 -2.27 4.46
CA VAL A 128 6.63 -1.86 3.07
C VAL A 128 5.41 -2.59 2.49
N VAL A 129 5.29 -3.91 2.69
CA VAL A 129 4.13 -4.69 2.24
C VAL A 129 2.84 -4.22 2.89
N LEU A 130 2.85 -3.91 4.19
CA LEU A 130 1.67 -3.45 4.93
C LEU A 130 1.20 -2.06 4.46
N ILE A 131 2.15 -1.19 4.14
CA ILE A 131 1.89 0.14 3.58
C ILE A 131 1.29 0.03 2.17
N ILE A 132 1.86 -0.82 1.31
CA ILE A 132 1.45 -0.91 -0.09
C ILE A 132 0.24 -1.86 -0.24
N ALA A 133 -0.12 -2.65 0.77
CA ALA A 133 -1.22 -3.63 0.71
C ALA A 133 -2.56 -3.04 0.23
N PRO A 134 -3.04 -1.87 0.72
CA PRO A 134 -4.26 -1.26 0.18
C PRO A 134 -4.15 -0.93 -1.30
N LEU A 135 -2.98 -0.49 -1.76
CA LEU A 135 -2.70 -0.15 -3.15
C LEU A 135 -2.62 -1.42 -4.02
N LEU A 136 -1.93 -2.47 -3.55
CA LEU A 136 -1.90 -3.77 -4.22
C LEU A 136 -3.30 -4.36 -4.35
N TYR A 137 -4.11 -4.29 -3.28
CA TYR A 137 -5.50 -4.73 -3.29
C TYR A 137 -6.33 -3.94 -4.31
N GLY A 138 -6.25 -2.60 -4.28
CA GLY A 138 -6.97 -1.74 -5.20
C GLY A 138 -6.59 -2.00 -6.67
N VAL A 139 -5.29 -2.09 -6.95
CA VAL A 139 -4.77 -2.39 -8.29
C VAL A 139 -5.18 -3.78 -8.76
N TYR A 140 -4.98 -4.81 -7.93
CA TYR A 140 -5.34 -6.18 -8.26
C TYR A 140 -6.84 -6.32 -8.54
N HIS A 141 -7.69 -5.77 -7.67
CA HIS A 141 -9.14 -5.88 -7.83
C HIS A 141 -9.66 -5.04 -9.02
N LYS A 142 -9.12 -3.84 -9.28
CA LYS A 142 -9.66 -2.95 -10.33
C LYS A 142 -9.05 -3.17 -11.71
N LEU A 143 -7.87 -3.78 -11.79
CA LEU A 143 -7.18 -4.02 -13.07
C LEU A 143 -7.07 -5.50 -13.46
N LEU A 144 -7.04 -6.44 -12.51
CA LEU A 144 -6.75 -7.85 -12.81
C LEU A 144 -7.93 -8.81 -12.61
N VAL A 145 -8.84 -8.55 -11.65
CA VAL A 145 -9.91 -9.50 -11.31
C VAL A 145 -11.31 -9.02 -11.67
N GLY A 146 -12.05 -9.84 -12.42
CA GLY A 146 -13.51 -9.75 -12.60
C GLY A 146 -14.00 -8.46 -13.27
N ASP A 147 -14.48 -7.51 -12.47
CA ASP A 147 -15.12 -6.26 -12.89
C ASP A 147 -14.08 -5.14 -13.08
N THR A 148 -13.12 -5.37 -13.98
CA THR A 148 -11.99 -4.47 -14.19
C THR A 148 -12.36 -3.24 -15.02
N ILE A 149 -11.59 -2.16 -14.88
CA ILE A 149 -11.72 -0.95 -15.71
C ILE A 149 -11.62 -1.31 -17.21
N PHE A 150 -10.72 -2.23 -17.56
CA PHE A 150 -10.58 -2.73 -18.93
C PHE A 150 -11.78 -3.55 -19.40
N ALA A 151 -12.33 -4.41 -18.54
CA ALA A 151 -13.53 -5.17 -18.83
C ALA A 151 -14.72 -4.24 -19.07
N LYS A 152 -14.90 -3.20 -18.24
CA LYS A 152 -15.94 -2.17 -18.42
C LYS A 152 -15.77 -1.40 -19.72
N ARG A 153 -14.55 -0.94 -20.02
CA ARG A 153 -14.23 -0.28 -21.30
C ARG A 153 -14.60 -1.16 -22.49
N LYS A 154 -14.26 -2.46 -22.43
CA LYS A 154 -14.62 -3.42 -23.48
C LYS A 154 -16.14 -3.64 -23.56
N ALA A 155 -16.82 -3.75 -22.42
CA ALA A 155 -18.27 -3.97 -22.34
C ALA A 155 -19.10 -2.79 -22.87
N PHE A 156 -18.57 -1.57 -22.82
CA PHE A 156 -19.21 -0.34 -23.32
C PHE A 156 -18.56 0.23 -24.59
N ALA A 157 -17.60 -0.48 -25.20
CA ALA A 157 -16.92 -0.01 -26.41
C ALA A 157 -17.89 0.27 -27.58
N PHE A 158 -19.04 -0.40 -27.60
CA PHE A 158 -20.09 -0.16 -28.59
C PHE A 158 -20.67 1.26 -28.56
N LEU A 159 -20.46 2.04 -27.49
CA LEU A 159 -20.86 3.45 -27.44
C LEU A 159 -20.17 4.30 -28.52
N GLU A 160 -19.03 3.85 -29.05
CA GLU A 160 -18.34 4.46 -30.20
C GLU A 160 -19.16 4.36 -31.49
N LEU A 161 -20.19 3.49 -31.56
CA LEU A 161 -21.12 3.41 -32.70
C LEU A 161 -22.10 4.59 -32.77
N SER A 162 -22.39 5.26 -31.64
CA SER A 162 -23.41 6.31 -31.55
C SER A 162 -23.33 7.38 -32.66
N PRO A 163 -22.17 8.01 -32.95
CA PRO A 163 -22.07 9.02 -34.02
C PRO A 163 -22.22 8.45 -35.44
N HIS A 164 -22.23 7.12 -35.58
CA HIS A 164 -22.27 6.43 -36.85
C HIS A 164 -23.64 5.84 -37.16
N LEU A 165 -24.48 5.61 -36.15
CA LEU A 165 -25.86 5.16 -36.31
C LEU A 165 -26.69 6.33 -36.87
N GLY A 166 -27.35 6.12 -38.00
CA GLY A 166 -28.13 7.17 -38.67
C GLY A 166 -27.33 8.17 -39.50
N THR A 167 -26.01 7.98 -39.69
CA THR A 167 -25.28 8.74 -40.72
C THR A 167 -25.88 8.47 -42.09
N LEU A 168 -26.25 9.53 -42.81
CA LEU A 168 -26.64 9.44 -44.21
C LEU A 168 -25.40 8.96 -44.95
N GLN A 169 -25.41 7.71 -45.42
CA GLN A 169 -24.24 7.11 -46.04
C GLN A 169 -23.79 7.89 -47.29
N LYS A 170 -24.71 8.68 -47.86
CA LYS A 170 -24.45 9.76 -48.82
C LYS A 170 -23.35 10.71 -48.36
N GLU A 171 -23.39 11.24 -47.16
CA GLU A 171 -22.40 12.21 -46.66
C GLU A 171 -21.02 11.57 -46.44
N GLU A 172 -20.99 10.31 -46.01
CA GLU A 172 -19.74 9.56 -45.83
C GLU A 172 -19.14 9.17 -47.19
N PHE A 173 -19.98 8.74 -48.13
CA PHE A 173 -19.62 8.46 -49.51
C PHE A 173 -19.10 9.72 -50.23
N GLU A 174 -19.79 10.85 -50.12
CA GLU A 174 -19.34 12.15 -50.65
C GLU A 174 -17.97 12.55 -50.07
N ARG A 175 -17.74 12.31 -48.78
CA ARG A 175 -16.47 12.62 -48.12
C ARG A 175 -15.33 11.74 -48.62
N ASP A 176 -15.57 10.44 -48.77
CA ASP A 176 -14.56 9.49 -49.24
C ASP A 176 -14.30 9.65 -50.74
N LEU A 177 -15.34 9.97 -51.53
CA LEU A 177 -15.24 10.37 -52.93
C LEU A 177 -14.40 11.66 -53.07
N LYS A 178 -14.65 12.70 -52.26
CA LYS A 178 -13.82 13.93 -52.22
C LYS A 178 -12.35 13.64 -51.92
N LYS A 179 -12.05 12.77 -50.96
CA LYS A 179 -10.66 12.36 -50.64
C LYS A 179 -10.02 11.59 -51.79
N PHE A 180 -10.79 10.76 -52.49
CA PHE A 180 -10.30 9.99 -53.63
C PHE A 180 -10.02 10.89 -54.84
N ILE A 181 -10.95 11.80 -55.17
CA ILE A 181 -10.78 12.83 -56.21
C ILE A 181 -9.52 13.67 -55.99
N ALA A 182 -9.20 14.00 -54.74
CA ALA A 182 -7.99 14.76 -54.40
C ALA A 182 -6.67 14.03 -54.73
N ARG A 183 -6.70 12.71 -54.98
CA ARG A 183 -5.53 11.86 -55.22
C ARG A 183 -5.42 11.33 -56.65
N VAL A 184 -6.47 11.48 -57.45
CA VAL A 184 -6.55 10.97 -58.82
C VAL A 184 -6.30 12.12 -59.80
N GLU A 185 -5.52 11.84 -60.84
CA GLU A 185 -5.24 12.74 -61.97
C GLU A 185 -5.67 12.09 -63.29
N GLY A 186 -5.99 12.90 -64.31
CA GLY A 186 -6.44 12.41 -65.62
C GLY A 186 -7.97 12.45 -65.85
N PRO A 187 -8.45 11.92 -66.99
CA PRO A 187 -9.83 12.11 -67.47
C PRO A 187 -10.90 11.48 -66.56
N GLN A 188 -10.56 10.45 -65.78
CA GLN A 188 -11.44 9.89 -64.74
C GLN A 188 -11.80 10.89 -63.62
N LYS A 189 -10.98 11.92 -63.38
CA LYS A 189 -11.24 12.92 -62.34
C LYS A 189 -12.49 13.75 -62.63
N GLU A 190 -12.73 14.07 -63.89
CA GLU A 190 -13.90 14.82 -64.33
C GLU A 190 -15.19 14.01 -64.13
N ALA A 191 -15.15 12.71 -64.45
CA ALA A 191 -16.27 11.80 -64.19
C ALA A 191 -16.56 11.63 -62.68
N LEU A 192 -15.53 11.56 -61.84
CA LEU A 192 -15.69 11.50 -60.38
C LEU A 192 -16.23 12.82 -59.79
N LEU A 193 -15.81 13.97 -60.33
CA LEU A 193 -16.34 15.30 -59.95
C LEU A 193 -17.80 15.47 -60.36
N ALA A 194 -18.16 15.04 -61.58
CA ALA A 194 -19.53 15.04 -62.06
C ALA A 194 -20.43 14.11 -61.21
N LEU A 195 -19.89 12.93 -60.82
CA LEU A 195 -20.57 12.03 -59.90
C LEU A 195 -20.81 12.67 -58.53
N LEU A 196 -19.79 13.33 -57.97
CA LEU A 196 -19.91 14.04 -56.69
C LEU A 196 -20.97 15.15 -56.77
N HIS A 197 -20.97 15.93 -57.85
CA HIS A 197 -21.94 17.00 -58.08
C HIS A 197 -23.37 16.47 -58.27
N ALA A 198 -23.53 15.34 -58.97
CA ALA A 198 -24.83 14.68 -59.11
C ALA A 198 -25.36 14.20 -57.75
N LEU A 199 -24.50 13.63 -56.92
CA LEU A 199 -24.84 13.21 -55.57
C LEU A 199 -25.23 14.37 -54.67
N GLU A 200 -24.46 15.45 -54.63
CA GLU A 200 -24.76 16.65 -53.83
C GLU A 200 -26.16 17.20 -54.17
N ASN A 201 -26.57 17.15 -55.45
CA ASN A 201 -27.86 17.63 -55.95
C ASN A 201 -29.01 16.60 -55.91
N ASN A 202 -28.78 15.39 -55.38
CA ASN A 202 -29.74 14.26 -55.40
C ASN A 202 -30.17 13.84 -56.82
N ASP A 203 -29.33 14.06 -57.83
CA ASP A 203 -29.57 13.63 -59.21
C ASP A 203 -29.03 12.22 -59.41
N TYR A 204 -29.83 11.24 -58.99
CA TYR A 204 -29.46 9.83 -58.97
C TYR A 204 -29.36 9.19 -60.36
N GLU A 205 -30.08 9.73 -61.34
CA GLU A 205 -30.03 9.28 -62.75
C GLU A 205 -28.68 9.65 -63.37
N THR A 206 -28.24 10.89 -63.18
CA THR A 206 -26.91 11.34 -63.58
C THR A 206 -25.80 10.60 -62.83
N ALA A 207 -25.97 10.30 -61.54
CA ALA A 207 -25.00 9.52 -60.77
C ALA A 207 -24.81 8.10 -61.33
N GLN A 208 -25.89 7.45 -61.77
CA GLN A 208 -25.86 6.11 -62.36
C GLN A 208 -25.18 6.08 -63.75
N HIS A 209 -25.40 7.13 -64.55
CA HIS A 209 -24.70 7.32 -65.81
C HIS A 209 -23.19 7.53 -65.61
N MET A 210 -22.79 8.34 -64.63
CA MET A 210 -21.36 8.56 -64.33
C MET A 210 -20.68 7.29 -63.82
N LEU A 211 -21.39 6.47 -63.04
CA LEU A 211 -20.91 5.16 -62.57
C LEU A 211 -20.57 4.22 -63.73
N SER A 212 -21.43 4.19 -64.76
CA SER A 212 -21.22 3.38 -65.96
C SER A 212 -20.01 3.86 -66.78
N ALA A 213 -19.78 5.17 -66.83
CA ALA A 213 -18.64 5.76 -67.51
C ALA A 213 -17.31 5.46 -66.80
N LEU A 214 -17.29 5.40 -65.46
CA LEU A 214 -16.09 5.12 -64.67
C LEU A 214 -15.50 3.73 -64.94
N GLY A 215 -16.32 2.75 -65.33
CA GLY A 215 -15.88 1.40 -65.70
C GLY A 215 -15.13 1.31 -67.03
N THR A 216 -15.07 2.38 -67.82
CA THR A 216 -14.46 2.39 -69.17
C THR A 216 -13.03 2.95 -69.20
N TYR A 217 -12.54 3.51 -68.09
CA TYR A 217 -11.19 4.09 -68.02
C TYR A 217 -10.11 3.04 -67.68
N SER A 218 -8.93 3.16 -68.30
CA SER A 218 -7.76 2.35 -67.98
C SER A 218 -7.06 2.88 -66.73
N LEU A 219 -7.14 2.13 -65.63
CA LEU A 219 -6.69 2.56 -64.29
C LEU A 219 -5.61 1.63 -63.74
N SER A 220 -4.79 2.12 -62.79
CA SER A 220 -3.86 1.25 -62.07
C SER A 220 -4.63 0.27 -61.18
N LEU A 221 -4.08 -0.91 -60.91
CA LEU A 221 -4.75 -1.99 -60.16
C LEU A 221 -5.31 -1.53 -58.80
N LYS A 222 -4.63 -0.60 -58.12
CA LYS A 222 -5.05 -0.04 -56.83
C LYS A 222 -6.22 0.95 -56.99
N GLU A 223 -6.22 1.75 -58.05
CA GLU A 223 -7.32 2.68 -58.37
C GLU A 223 -8.54 1.92 -58.88
N THR A 224 -8.36 0.87 -59.69
CA THR A 224 -9.44 -0.02 -60.13
C THR A 224 -10.14 -0.67 -58.93
N GLN A 225 -9.39 -1.15 -57.93
CA GLN A 225 -9.99 -1.71 -56.71
C GLN A 225 -10.78 -0.69 -55.90
N GLN A 226 -10.26 0.55 -55.77
CA GLN A 226 -10.94 1.62 -55.05
C GLN A 226 -12.19 2.11 -55.79
N ILE A 227 -12.12 2.26 -57.12
CA ILE A 227 -13.25 2.64 -57.96
C ILE A 227 -14.33 1.55 -57.94
N THR A 228 -13.95 0.28 -58.05
CA THR A 228 -14.90 -0.85 -57.93
C THR A 228 -15.60 -0.87 -56.57
N SER A 229 -14.88 -0.53 -55.49
CA SER A 229 -15.46 -0.40 -54.15
C SER A 229 -16.44 0.77 -54.05
N LEU A 230 -16.09 1.95 -54.59
CA LEU A 230 -16.96 3.12 -54.60
C LEU A 230 -18.20 2.91 -55.50
N CYS A 231 -18.05 2.27 -56.66
CA CYS A 231 -19.18 1.91 -57.54
C CYS A 231 -20.15 0.99 -56.81
N ARG A 232 -19.65 -0.02 -56.11
CA ARG A 232 -20.49 -0.94 -55.32
C ARG A 232 -21.19 -0.23 -54.15
N GLU A 233 -20.51 0.68 -53.46
CA GLU A 233 -21.13 1.47 -52.38
C GLU A 233 -22.21 2.42 -52.90
N LEU A 234 -22.00 3.01 -54.08
CA LEU A 234 -22.94 3.88 -54.76
C LEU A 234 -24.16 3.11 -55.30
N GLU A 235 -23.99 1.93 -55.91
CA GLU A 235 -25.09 1.05 -56.31
C GLU A 235 -26.01 0.74 -55.13
N LEU A 236 -25.43 0.42 -53.97
CA LEU A 236 -26.23 0.10 -52.79
C LEU A 236 -26.87 1.36 -52.15
N LEU A 237 -26.28 2.54 -52.36
CA LEU A 237 -26.90 3.82 -52.04
C LEU A 237 -28.11 4.12 -52.92
N LEU A 238 -28.00 3.86 -54.23
CA LEU A 238 -29.07 4.02 -55.21
C LEU A 238 -30.21 3.00 -55.02
N GLU A 239 -29.91 1.78 -54.57
CA GLU A 239 -30.91 0.78 -54.18
C GLU A 239 -31.65 1.13 -52.88
N GLY A 240 -31.37 2.29 -52.26
CA GLY A 240 -31.99 2.74 -51.02
C GLY A 240 -31.60 1.89 -49.79
N GLN A 241 -30.59 1.03 -49.92
CA GLN A 241 -30.19 0.10 -48.88
C GLN A 241 -29.27 0.76 -47.85
N PHE A 242 -28.72 1.94 -48.14
CA PHE A 242 -27.67 2.54 -47.34
C PHE A 242 -28.18 3.63 -46.38
N SER A 243 -28.94 3.18 -45.40
CA SER A 243 -28.92 3.76 -44.05
C SER A 243 -28.37 2.70 -43.10
N ARG A 244 -27.44 3.05 -42.19
CA ARG A 244 -26.97 2.07 -41.18
C ARG A 244 -28.09 1.60 -40.24
N ARG A 245 -29.29 2.17 -40.43
CA ARG A 245 -30.53 1.99 -39.68
C ARG A 245 -31.73 1.94 -40.63
N ILE A 246 -32.36 0.78 -40.80
CA ILE A 246 -33.61 0.63 -41.54
C ILE A 246 -34.74 0.50 -40.50
N CYS A 247 -35.89 1.16 -40.68
CA CYS A 247 -37.05 0.98 -39.81
C CYS A 247 -38.17 0.25 -40.58
N ARG A 248 -38.51 -0.96 -40.18
CA ARG A 248 -39.71 -1.69 -40.61
C ARG A 248 -40.76 -1.53 -39.51
N ILE A 249 -41.87 -0.88 -39.84
CA ILE A 249 -42.99 -0.68 -38.93
C ILE A 249 -44.09 -1.64 -39.34
N GLN A 250 -44.60 -2.42 -38.39
CA GLN A 250 -45.67 -3.39 -38.60
C GLN A 250 -46.77 -3.14 -37.58
N GLN A 251 -48.02 -3.06 -38.05
CA GLN A 251 -49.18 -3.08 -37.16
C GLN A 251 -49.37 -4.51 -36.62
N ASN A 252 -49.57 -4.64 -35.31
CA ASN A 252 -49.74 -5.94 -34.66
C ASN A 252 -51.10 -6.01 -33.95
N GLU A 253 -51.99 -6.84 -34.47
CA GLU A 253 -53.37 -7.00 -34.00
C GLU A 253 -53.44 -7.45 -32.53
N ALA A 254 -52.48 -8.26 -32.06
CA ALA A 254 -52.46 -8.71 -30.66
C ALA A 254 -52.08 -7.59 -29.69
N LEU A 255 -51.20 -6.67 -30.11
CA LEU A 255 -50.90 -5.46 -29.32
C LEU A 255 -52.10 -4.53 -29.30
N GLU A 256 -52.75 -4.33 -30.44
CA GLU A 256 -53.96 -3.51 -30.56
C GLU A 256 -55.07 -4.03 -29.63
N GLU A 257 -55.38 -5.33 -29.69
CA GLU A 257 -56.36 -5.98 -28.82
C GLU A 257 -56.01 -5.81 -27.32
N PHE A 258 -54.72 -5.93 -26.96
CA PHE A 258 -54.27 -5.80 -25.58
C PHE A 258 -54.40 -4.36 -25.06
N PHE A 259 -53.93 -3.36 -25.81
CA PHE A 259 -53.97 -1.96 -25.39
C PHE A 259 -55.39 -1.36 -25.46
N SER A 260 -56.28 -1.94 -26.25
CA SER A 260 -57.70 -1.61 -26.26
C SER A 260 -58.51 -2.36 -25.19
N SER A 261 -57.88 -3.25 -24.41
CA SER A 261 -58.59 -4.03 -23.39
C SER A 261 -59.00 -3.19 -22.17
N PRO A 262 -60.14 -3.52 -21.51
CA PRO A 262 -60.58 -2.83 -20.29
C PRO A 262 -59.51 -2.88 -19.18
N LEU A 263 -58.77 -3.98 -19.11
CA LEU A 263 -57.72 -4.19 -18.13
C LEU A 263 -56.54 -3.19 -18.28
N TYR A 264 -56.17 -2.83 -19.51
CA TYR A 264 -55.16 -1.79 -19.74
C TYR A 264 -55.71 -0.38 -19.47
N GLN A 265 -56.97 -0.12 -19.85
CA GLN A 265 -57.62 1.17 -19.59
C GLN A 265 -57.76 1.44 -18.08
N ASP A 266 -58.18 0.44 -17.30
CA ASP A 266 -58.26 0.51 -15.84
C ASP A 266 -56.89 0.78 -15.21
N PHE A 267 -55.84 0.12 -15.71
CA PHE A 267 -54.46 0.38 -15.26
C PHE A 267 -54.02 1.82 -15.56
N ALA A 268 -54.21 2.29 -16.79
CA ALA A 268 -53.81 3.64 -17.20
C ALA A 268 -54.53 4.71 -16.35
N LEU A 269 -55.83 4.53 -16.12
CA LEU A 269 -56.62 5.40 -15.24
C LEU A 269 -56.10 5.38 -13.80
N GLN A 270 -55.85 4.20 -13.22
CA GLN A 270 -55.30 4.08 -11.87
C GLN A 270 -53.91 4.73 -11.75
N LEU A 271 -53.06 4.58 -12.77
CA LEU A 271 -51.72 5.17 -12.80
C LEU A 271 -51.79 6.71 -12.93
N GLN A 272 -52.74 7.22 -13.72
CA GLN A 272 -53.00 8.65 -13.87
C GLN A 272 -53.52 9.28 -12.57
N HIS A 273 -54.45 8.60 -11.88
CA HIS A 273 -54.91 9.01 -10.55
C HIS A 273 -53.77 9.04 -9.53
N LEU A 274 -52.88 8.04 -9.52
CA LEU A 274 -51.72 8.00 -8.62
C LEU A 274 -50.60 9.00 -8.98
N ALA A 275 -50.57 9.48 -10.23
CA ALA A 275 -49.66 10.56 -10.62
C ALA A 275 -50.18 11.93 -10.17
N GLN A 276 -51.50 12.09 -10.01
CA GLN A 276 -52.17 13.33 -9.60
C GLN A 276 -52.36 13.42 -8.08
N ASP A 277 -52.71 12.32 -7.42
CA ASP A 277 -52.89 12.24 -5.98
C ASP A 277 -51.71 11.52 -5.31
N LEU A 278 -51.22 12.11 -4.22
CA LEU A 278 -50.01 11.72 -3.50
C LEU A 278 -50.19 10.75 -2.30
N PRO A 279 -51.04 9.70 -2.30
CA PRO A 279 -50.91 8.65 -1.30
C PRO A 279 -49.92 7.56 -1.72
N SER A 280 -49.10 7.17 -0.76
CA SER A 280 -48.23 6.02 -0.73
C SER A 280 -48.94 4.71 -1.12
N SER A 281 -48.33 3.96 -2.04
CA SER A 281 -48.53 2.51 -2.30
C SER A 281 -49.99 2.04 -2.29
N SER A 282 -50.68 2.17 -3.42
CA SER A 282 -51.96 1.47 -3.63
C SER A 282 -51.69 -0.02 -3.91
N PRO A 283 -52.07 -0.95 -3.02
CA PRO A 283 -51.97 -2.38 -3.29
C PRO A 283 -52.77 -2.79 -4.54
N ALA A 284 -53.84 -2.07 -4.86
CA ALA A 284 -54.64 -2.30 -6.07
C ALA A 284 -53.84 -2.06 -7.37
N LEU A 285 -52.92 -1.07 -7.41
CA LEU A 285 -52.06 -0.86 -8.58
C LEU A 285 -51.03 -1.99 -8.72
N PHE A 286 -50.50 -2.50 -7.61
CA PHE A 286 -49.56 -3.63 -7.63
C PHE A 286 -50.23 -4.92 -8.12
N GLU A 287 -51.44 -5.20 -7.64
CA GLU A 287 -52.25 -6.32 -8.11
C GLU A 287 -52.61 -6.18 -9.60
N THR A 288 -52.97 -4.97 -10.04
CA THR A 288 -53.26 -4.67 -11.45
C THR A 288 -52.02 -4.82 -12.34
N LEU A 289 -50.84 -4.39 -11.89
CA LEU A 289 -49.56 -4.59 -12.60
C LEU A 289 -49.19 -6.08 -12.70
N GLN A 290 -49.39 -6.84 -11.63
CA GLN A 290 -49.14 -8.28 -11.65
C GLN A 290 -50.12 -9.02 -12.58
N ALA A 291 -51.40 -8.63 -12.57
CA ALA A 291 -52.41 -9.15 -13.50
C ALA A 291 -52.10 -8.77 -14.96
N LEU A 292 -51.61 -7.55 -15.20
CA LEU A 292 -51.10 -7.11 -16.50
C LEU A 292 -49.93 -7.97 -16.98
N GLU A 293 -48.90 -8.17 -16.16
CA GLU A 293 -47.74 -9.01 -16.52
C GLU A 293 -48.17 -10.45 -16.89
N GLN A 294 -49.08 -11.04 -16.12
CA GLN A 294 -49.61 -12.39 -16.38
C GLN A 294 -50.48 -12.46 -17.64
N THR A 295 -51.33 -11.46 -17.85
CA THR A 295 -52.20 -11.36 -19.04
C THR A 295 -51.37 -11.13 -20.30
N LEU A 296 -50.34 -10.30 -20.20
CA LEU A 296 -49.41 -10.01 -21.28
C LEU A 296 -48.63 -11.29 -21.65
N CYS A 297 -48.11 -12.05 -20.67
CA CYS A 297 -47.45 -13.33 -20.94
C CYS A 297 -48.38 -14.37 -21.59
N SER A 298 -49.65 -14.43 -21.20
CA SER A 298 -50.59 -15.44 -21.72
C SER A 298 -51.16 -15.08 -23.09
N ARG A 299 -51.44 -13.80 -23.37
CA ARG A 299 -52.03 -13.35 -24.64
C ARG A 299 -51.01 -13.12 -25.75
N MET A 300 -49.80 -12.72 -25.40
CA MET A 300 -48.77 -12.30 -26.37
C MET A 300 -47.80 -13.42 -26.74
N ARG A 301 -47.65 -14.45 -25.90
CA ARG A 301 -46.75 -15.58 -26.16
C ARG A 301 -47.14 -16.30 -27.45
N GLY A 302 -46.20 -16.34 -28.40
CA GLY A 302 -46.39 -16.95 -29.72
C GLY A 302 -47.09 -16.06 -30.76
N LYS A 303 -47.55 -14.85 -30.37
CA LYS A 303 -48.15 -13.85 -31.27
C LYS A 303 -47.24 -12.66 -31.57
N VAL A 304 -46.25 -12.42 -30.71
CA VAL A 304 -45.17 -11.44 -30.92
C VAL A 304 -43.83 -12.12 -30.75
N GLU A 305 -42.78 -11.49 -31.29
CA GLU A 305 -41.40 -11.89 -31.06
C GLU A 305 -41.06 -11.87 -29.56
N GLU A 306 -40.26 -12.83 -29.11
CA GLU A 306 -39.95 -13.00 -27.68
C GLU A 306 -39.29 -11.74 -27.07
N GLU A 307 -38.52 -11.00 -27.87
CA GLU A 307 -37.89 -9.75 -27.43
C GLU A 307 -38.87 -8.59 -27.28
N VAL A 308 -39.97 -8.58 -28.05
CA VAL A 308 -41.06 -7.61 -27.88
C VAL A 308 -41.77 -7.87 -26.55
N LEU A 309 -42.04 -9.14 -26.25
CA LEU A 309 -42.59 -9.57 -24.96
C LEU A 309 -41.64 -9.22 -23.79
N GLU A 310 -40.34 -9.47 -23.94
CA GLU A 310 -39.33 -9.11 -22.94
C GLU A 310 -39.27 -7.59 -22.70
N ALA A 311 -39.31 -6.78 -23.76
CA ALA A 311 -39.32 -5.33 -23.68
C ALA A 311 -40.51 -4.79 -22.88
N LEU A 312 -41.71 -5.33 -23.13
CA LEU A 312 -42.93 -4.96 -22.39
C LEU A 312 -42.80 -5.32 -20.92
N LEU A 313 -42.34 -6.53 -20.61
CA LEU A 313 -42.15 -6.98 -19.23
C LEU A 313 -41.07 -6.16 -18.50
N GLU A 314 -39.96 -5.83 -19.15
CA GLU A 314 -38.92 -4.97 -18.59
C GLU A 314 -39.50 -3.58 -18.27
N TYR A 315 -40.30 -3.01 -19.17
CA TYR A 315 -40.95 -1.71 -18.97
C TYR A 315 -41.92 -1.71 -17.78
N TYR A 316 -42.82 -2.69 -17.67
CA TYR A 316 -43.74 -2.76 -16.52
C TYR A 316 -43.03 -3.04 -15.20
N ARG A 317 -41.95 -3.84 -15.21
CA ARG A 317 -41.09 -4.02 -14.04
C ARG A 317 -40.38 -2.74 -13.63
N GLU A 318 -39.93 -1.93 -14.58
CA GLU A 318 -39.34 -0.61 -14.29
C GLU A 318 -40.36 0.34 -13.66
N ILE A 319 -41.61 0.36 -14.16
CA ILE A 319 -42.71 1.09 -13.53
C ILE A 319 -42.91 0.59 -12.09
N ARG A 320 -42.98 -0.72 -11.89
CA ARG A 320 -43.12 -1.35 -10.56
C ARG A 320 -41.99 -0.96 -9.61
N HIS A 321 -40.73 -1.07 -10.04
CA HIS A 321 -39.57 -0.68 -9.25
C HIS A 321 -39.59 0.81 -8.90
N THR A 322 -39.97 1.66 -9.85
CA THR A 322 -40.08 3.11 -9.64
C THR A 322 -41.15 3.43 -8.60
N LEU A 323 -42.31 2.77 -8.66
CA LEU A 323 -43.39 2.93 -7.69
C LEU A 323 -42.99 2.46 -6.28
N ILE A 324 -42.24 1.36 -6.16
CA ILE A 324 -41.68 0.88 -4.87
C ILE A 324 -40.69 1.90 -4.29
N SER A 325 -39.81 2.46 -5.13
CA SER A 325 -38.79 3.42 -4.68
C SER A 325 -39.38 4.80 -4.29
N ARG A 326 -40.57 5.13 -4.80
CA ARG A 326 -41.27 6.41 -4.65
C ARG A 326 -41.92 6.69 -3.30
N ALA A 327 -41.81 5.79 -2.32
CA ALA A 327 -42.18 6.09 -0.93
C ALA A 327 -41.37 7.25 -0.30
N ARG A 328 -40.38 7.82 -1.03
CA ARG A 328 -39.64 9.03 -0.63
C ARG A 328 -39.48 10.02 -1.82
N LYS A 329 -40.38 11.02 -1.88
CA LYS A 329 -40.35 12.30 -2.65
C LYS A 329 -40.85 12.32 -4.12
N THR A 330 -41.65 13.36 -4.40
CA THR A 330 -42.39 13.81 -5.61
C THR A 330 -41.53 14.43 -6.73
N PRO A 331 -42.06 14.86 -7.90
CA PRO A 331 -43.09 14.33 -8.80
C PRO A 331 -42.54 14.30 -10.26
N LYS A 332 -41.85 13.25 -10.69
CA LYS A 332 -41.28 13.17 -12.05
C LYS A 332 -41.34 11.74 -12.57
N LEU A 333 -42.56 11.26 -12.78
CA LEU A 333 -42.87 9.85 -13.08
C LEU A 333 -42.52 9.52 -14.55
N PHE A 334 -42.42 10.55 -15.42
CA PHE A 334 -42.24 10.38 -16.87
C PHE A 334 -41.31 11.41 -17.54
N GLU A 335 -40.59 12.25 -16.79
CA GLU A 335 -39.37 12.87 -17.32
C GLU A 335 -38.24 11.84 -17.22
N SER A 336 -37.39 11.77 -18.26
CA SER A 336 -36.21 10.91 -18.32
C SER A 336 -35.52 10.78 -16.95
N PRO A 337 -35.06 9.59 -16.52
CA PRO A 337 -34.46 9.41 -15.21
C PRO A 337 -33.26 10.35 -15.05
N ARG A 338 -33.48 11.51 -14.41
CA ARG A 338 -32.48 12.10 -13.54
C ARG A 338 -32.64 11.35 -12.23
N GLU A 339 -32.13 10.12 -12.22
CA GLU A 339 -31.79 9.47 -10.97
C GLU A 339 -30.96 10.48 -10.17
N LEU A 340 -31.41 10.76 -8.95
CA LEU A 340 -30.64 11.51 -7.96
C LEU A 340 -29.36 10.69 -7.69
N HIS A 341 -28.31 10.98 -8.43
CA HIS A 341 -27.04 10.28 -8.29
C HIS A 341 -26.20 10.99 -7.22
N PHE A 342 -25.92 10.25 -6.16
CA PHE A 342 -24.90 10.59 -5.17
C PHE A 342 -23.46 10.39 -5.70
N PHE A 343 -23.27 10.00 -6.96
CA PHE A 343 -21.95 9.68 -7.51
C PHE A 343 -21.51 10.65 -8.62
N PRO A 344 -20.30 11.20 -8.52
CA PRO A 344 -19.81 12.23 -9.43
C PRO A 344 -19.53 11.68 -10.84
N THR A 345 -19.75 12.51 -11.87
CA THR A 345 -19.25 12.26 -13.23
C THR A 345 -17.72 12.11 -13.23
N LEU A 346 -17.11 11.65 -14.33
CA LEU A 346 -15.66 11.45 -14.41
C LEU A 346 -14.87 12.74 -14.11
N VAL A 347 -15.36 13.89 -14.58
CA VAL A 347 -14.81 15.23 -14.28
C VAL A 347 -14.98 15.60 -12.80
N GLN A 348 -16.17 15.38 -12.23
CA GLN A 348 -16.42 15.63 -10.81
C GLN A 348 -15.57 14.70 -9.92
N THR A 349 -15.34 13.46 -10.36
CA THR A 349 -14.50 12.48 -9.65
C THR A 349 -13.05 12.93 -9.66
N ALA A 350 -12.56 13.42 -10.81
CA ALA A 350 -11.22 14.01 -10.90
C ALA A 350 -11.07 15.20 -9.95
N LEU A 351 -12.03 16.13 -9.94
CA LEU A 351 -12.03 17.29 -9.02
C LEU A 351 -12.03 16.88 -7.55
N VAL A 352 -12.92 15.95 -7.15
CA VAL A 352 -12.96 15.41 -5.78
C VAL A 352 -11.64 14.72 -5.43
N SER A 353 -11.06 13.97 -6.36
CA SER A 353 -9.77 13.30 -6.15
C SER A 353 -8.63 14.30 -5.94
N PHE A 354 -8.54 15.35 -6.76
CA PHE A 354 -7.56 16.42 -6.58
C PHE A 354 -7.75 17.15 -5.25
N LEU A 355 -9.00 17.43 -4.85
CA LEU A 355 -9.30 18.05 -3.57
C LEU A 355 -8.90 17.16 -2.39
N LEU A 356 -9.22 15.87 -2.43
CA LEU A 356 -8.83 14.91 -1.39
C LEU A 356 -7.32 14.76 -1.27
N ILE A 357 -6.59 14.70 -2.40
CA ILE A 357 -5.13 14.66 -2.43
C ILE A 357 -4.56 15.96 -1.84
N GLY A 358 -5.07 17.12 -2.25
CA GLY A 358 -4.62 18.42 -1.75
C GLY A 358 -4.86 18.59 -0.25
N VAL A 359 -6.06 18.25 0.24
CA VAL A 359 -6.40 18.30 1.66
C VAL A 359 -5.53 17.34 2.46
N SER A 360 -5.33 16.11 1.98
CA SER A 360 -4.46 15.13 2.65
C SER A 360 -3.03 15.63 2.72
N PHE A 361 -2.48 16.12 1.59
CA PHE A 361 -1.14 16.68 1.58
C PHE A 361 -0.98 17.83 2.56
N LEU A 362 -1.95 18.75 2.63
CA LEU A 362 -1.95 19.86 3.58
C LEU A 362 -2.05 19.39 5.05
N LEU A 363 -2.94 18.45 5.36
CA LEU A 363 -3.08 17.88 6.70
C LEU A 363 -1.80 17.17 7.16
N PHE A 364 -1.11 16.48 6.26
CA PHE A 364 0.13 15.76 6.59
C PHE A 364 1.39 16.63 6.53
N SER A 365 1.33 17.80 5.87
CA SER A 365 2.42 18.78 5.78
C SER A 365 2.37 19.85 6.90
N THR A 366 1.26 19.93 7.64
CA THR A 366 1.09 20.88 8.73
C THR A 366 1.50 20.24 10.05
N HIS A 367 2.40 20.93 10.76
CA HIS A 367 2.92 20.47 12.03
C HIS A 367 2.78 21.57 13.08
N LEU A 368 2.01 21.27 14.12
CA LEU A 368 1.87 22.13 15.27
C LEU A 368 2.89 21.70 16.33
N VAL A 369 3.92 22.50 16.53
CA VAL A 369 5.01 22.22 17.48
C VAL A 369 5.11 23.34 18.52
N ASP A 370 5.78 23.10 19.65
CA ASP A 370 6.00 24.16 20.64
C ASP A 370 6.99 25.20 20.06
N ARG A 371 6.95 26.44 20.56
CA ARG A 371 7.70 27.57 19.95
C ARG A 371 9.22 27.32 19.84
N GLU A 372 9.79 26.59 20.80
CA GLU A 372 11.20 26.23 20.90
C GLU A 372 11.58 24.97 20.09
N ASP A 373 10.60 24.23 19.57
CA ASP A 373 10.83 22.98 18.83
C ASP A 373 11.23 23.24 17.38
N PHE A 374 11.86 22.26 16.73
CA PHE A 374 12.22 22.35 15.33
C PHE A 374 11.94 21.01 14.62
N LEU A 375 11.79 21.06 13.30
CA LEU A 375 11.63 19.86 12.49
C LEU A 375 12.92 19.60 11.73
N ILE A 376 13.34 18.34 11.67
CA ILE A 376 14.38 17.90 10.75
C ILE A 376 13.69 17.20 9.60
N VAL A 377 13.89 17.76 8.41
CA VAL A 377 13.28 17.32 7.18
C VAL A 377 14.33 16.59 6.34
N ARG A 378 14.12 15.30 6.08
CA ARG A 378 14.88 14.53 5.11
C ARG A 378 14.26 14.72 3.73
N SER A 379 14.89 15.49 2.87
CA SER A 379 14.42 15.71 1.51
C SER A 379 15.31 14.94 0.51
N PRO A 380 14.76 14.01 -0.29
CA PRO A 380 15.52 13.42 -1.39
C PRO A 380 15.76 14.50 -2.44
N LYS A 381 17.03 14.81 -2.73
CA LYS A 381 17.41 15.85 -3.67
C LYS A 381 18.24 15.25 -4.80
N ILE A 382 17.74 15.42 -6.02
CA ILE A 382 18.46 15.03 -7.24
C ILE A 382 19.77 15.81 -7.30
N GLY A 383 20.89 15.13 -7.53
CA GLY A 383 22.22 15.74 -7.58
C GLY A 383 22.90 15.96 -6.23
N TRP A 384 22.29 15.54 -5.11
CA TRP A 384 22.95 15.56 -3.80
C TRP A 384 23.64 14.22 -3.57
N GLN A 385 24.94 14.21 -3.23
CA GLN A 385 25.73 12.98 -3.02
C GLN A 385 25.62 11.91 -4.15
N GLY A 386 25.44 12.33 -5.40
CA GLY A 386 25.28 11.43 -6.55
C GLY A 386 24.02 11.75 -7.35
N PHE A 387 23.41 10.74 -7.99
CA PHE A 387 22.19 10.90 -8.78
C PHE A 387 20.98 11.26 -7.90
N LEU A 388 20.88 10.61 -6.74
CA LEU A 388 19.86 10.86 -5.72
C LEU A 388 20.53 10.74 -4.34
N GLY A 389 20.40 11.76 -3.51
CA GLY A 389 20.89 11.70 -2.13
C GLY A 389 19.98 12.45 -1.17
N GLU A 390 20.06 12.10 0.11
CA GLU A 390 19.25 12.68 1.15
C GLU A 390 19.90 13.96 1.67
N ARG A 391 19.15 15.06 1.62
CA ARG A 391 19.50 16.31 2.27
C ARG A 391 18.72 16.43 3.58
N LEU A 392 19.42 16.83 4.64
CA LEU A 392 18.81 17.16 5.93
C LEU A 392 18.62 18.68 5.99
N ASP A 393 17.36 19.13 6.08
CA ASP A 393 16.98 20.53 6.23
C ASP A 393 16.34 20.73 7.61
N ILE A 394 16.78 21.75 8.35
CA ILE A 394 16.23 22.07 9.67
C ILE A 394 15.22 23.22 9.51
N VAL A 395 13.97 22.97 9.89
CA VAL A 395 12.87 23.93 9.75
C VAL A 395 12.47 24.47 11.13
N GLU A 396 12.66 25.77 11.30
CA GLU A 396 12.46 26.48 12.58
C GLU A 396 11.45 27.60 12.50
N GLN A 397 11.41 28.29 11.35
CA GLN A 397 10.55 29.44 11.12
C GLN A 397 9.15 28.99 10.74
N GLY A 398 8.16 29.50 11.45
CA GLY A 398 6.75 29.15 11.27
C GLY A 398 5.82 30.24 11.77
N VAL A 399 4.53 30.06 11.53
CA VAL A 399 3.49 31.00 11.98
C VAL A 399 3.26 30.79 13.48
N SER A 400 3.51 31.81 14.30
CA SER A 400 3.35 31.72 15.76
C SER A 400 1.88 31.73 16.17
N LEU A 401 1.49 30.77 17.02
CA LEU A 401 0.15 30.57 17.58
C LEU A 401 0.25 30.45 19.11
N GLY A 402 0.59 31.56 19.78
CA GLY A 402 0.78 31.60 21.23
C GLY A 402 2.03 30.84 21.69
N SER A 403 1.85 29.80 22.51
CA SER A 403 2.94 28.91 22.96
C SER A 403 3.43 27.92 21.89
N LYS A 404 2.71 27.84 20.76
CA LYS A 404 3.01 26.94 19.65
C LYS A 404 3.37 27.71 18.39
N LYS A 405 3.95 27.01 17.42
CA LYS A 405 4.13 27.49 16.05
C LYS A 405 3.65 26.44 15.06
N LEU A 406 3.05 26.92 13.98
CA LEU A 406 2.66 26.12 12.83
C LEU A 406 3.80 26.12 11.83
N LEU A 407 4.30 24.93 11.52
CA LEU A 407 5.30 24.70 10.48
C LEU A 407 4.62 24.01 9.29
N LEU A 408 5.02 24.43 8.08
CA LEU A 408 4.60 23.80 6.84
C LEU A 408 5.84 23.15 6.21
N THR A 409 5.91 21.81 6.23
CA THR A 409 7.04 21.05 5.70
C THR A 409 6.57 19.86 4.90
N THR A 410 7.47 19.14 4.26
CA THR A 410 7.12 17.84 3.67
C THR A 410 6.60 16.87 4.73
N PRO A 411 5.79 15.86 4.35
CA PRO A 411 5.10 14.96 5.28
C PRO A 411 6.03 14.11 6.18
N ARG A 412 5.50 13.56 7.28
CA ARG A 412 6.24 12.90 8.38
C ARG A 412 7.23 11.75 8.10
N PRO A 413 7.20 10.97 7.00
CA PRO A 413 8.34 10.10 6.69
C PRO A 413 9.59 10.90 6.26
N PHE A 414 9.38 12.12 5.79
CA PHE A 414 10.39 13.08 5.36
C PHE A 414 10.59 14.21 6.38
N ALA A 415 9.82 14.26 7.47
CA ALA A 415 9.93 15.29 8.50
C ALA A 415 9.73 14.68 9.89
N PHE A 416 10.80 14.64 10.67
CA PHE A 416 10.77 14.19 12.04
C PHE A 416 10.64 15.42 12.96
N ALA A 417 9.71 15.34 13.91
CA ALA A 417 9.53 16.38 14.90
C ALA A 417 10.51 16.21 16.04
N HIS A 418 11.47 17.12 16.12
CA HIS A 418 12.49 17.12 17.18
C HIS A 418 12.06 18.06 18.28
N ARG A 419 12.10 17.54 19.51
CA ARG A 419 11.79 18.33 20.69
C ARG A 419 13.06 19.08 21.09
N GLY A 420 13.10 20.36 20.75
CA GLY A 420 14.00 21.34 21.36
C GLY A 420 13.50 21.81 22.73
N THR A 421 12.33 21.32 23.19
CA THR A 421 11.72 21.74 24.45
C THR A 421 12.63 21.59 25.67
N ARG A 422 12.55 22.56 26.58
CA ARG A 422 12.99 22.45 27.98
C ARG A 422 12.17 21.46 28.82
N ARG A 423 11.32 20.59 28.25
CA ARG A 423 10.61 19.59 29.05
C ARG A 423 11.53 18.41 29.36
N SER A 424 11.31 17.79 30.51
CA SER A 424 12.04 16.57 30.87
C SER A 424 11.71 15.43 29.91
N GLN A 425 12.73 14.70 29.49
CA GLN A 425 12.64 13.61 28.54
C GLN A 425 13.32 12.36 29.12
N PRO A 426 12.74 11.17 28.92
CA PRO A 426 13.39 9.93 29.31
C PRO A 426 14.37 9.45 28.24
N VAL A 427 15.45 8.81 28.67
CA VAL A 427 16.35 7.98 27.85
C VAL A 427 16.81 6.79 28.70
N ASP A 428 16.87 5.61 28.11
CA ASP A 428 17.30 4.40 28.81
C ASP A 428 18.67 3.94 28.31
N ALA A 429 19.50 3.42 29.20
CA ALA A 429 20.72 2.68 28.89
C ALA A 429 20.72 1.35 29.64
N LEU A 430 21.42 0.34 29.12
CA LEU A 430 21.43 -1.00 29.68
C LEU A 430 22.85 -1.35 30.10
N LEU A 431 23.00 -1.87 31.32
CA LEU A 431 24.24 -2.48 31.78
C LEU A 431 24.00 -3.97 31.98
N LEU A 432 24.78 -4.81 31.31
CA LEU A 432 24.71 -6.26 31.49
C LEU A 432 25.41 -6.64 32.80
N LEU A 433 24.67 -7.28 33.71
CA LEU A 433 25.20 -7.69 35.00
C LEU A 433 25.58 -9.17 35.02
N ARG A 434 24.71 -10.06 34.49
CA ARG A 434 24.92 -11.51 34.61
C ARG A 434 24.19 -12.32 33.54
N GLU A 435 24.79 -13.44 33.12
CA GLU A 435 24.15 -14.46 32.27
C GLU A 435 23.41 -15.48 33.17
N VAL A 436 22.13 -15.78 32.89
CA VAL A 436 21.24 -16.62 33.73
C VAL A 436 20.38 -17.58 32.90
N GLU A 437 20.19 -18.81 33.38
CA GLU A 437 19.43 -19.84 32.65
C GLU A 437 17.97 -19.46 32.40
N PRO A 438 17.41 -19.68 31.19
CA PRO A 438 16.02 -19.36 30.83
C PRO A 438 15.02 -19.98 31.83
N ALA A 439 14.32 -19.12 32.58
CA ALA A 439 13.29 -19.53 33.53
C ALA A 439 11.91 -19.14 33.00
N PRO A 440 10.86 -19.94 33.30
CA PRO A 440 9.50 -19.59 32.92
C PRO A 440 9.11 -18.25 33.54
N GLN A 441 8.94 -17.24 32.69
CA GLN A 441 8.33 -15.98 33.10
C GLN A 441 6.84 -16.30 33.33
N GLY A 442 6.34 -16.06 34.54
CA GLY A 442 4.99 -16.47 34.94
C GLY A 442 3.89 -15.99 33.97
N GLY A 443 2.83 -16.79 33.85
CA GLY A 443 1.68 -16.53 32.97
C GLY A 443 1.68 -17.31 31.65
N LEU A 444 0.51 -17.40 31.01
CA LEU A 444 0.30 -18.20 29.79
C LEU A 444 1.13 -17.67 28.61
N LEU A 445 1.23 -16.35 28.46
CA LEU A 445 2.07 -15.67 27.47
C LEU A 445 3.57 -15.91 27.71
N GLY A 446 4.02 -15.89 28.97
CA GLY A 446 5.43 -16.15 29.32
C GLY A 446 5.83 -17.61 29.11
N THR A 447 4.88 -18.54 29.31
CA THR A 447 5.09 -19.97 29.05
C THR A 447 5.14 -20.28 27.55
N LEU A 448 4.27 -19.67 26.74
CA LEU A 448 4.30 -19.79 25.27
C LEU A 448 5.57 -19.18 24.68
N ARG A 449 6.00 -18.03 25.20
CA ARG A 449 7.27 -17.39 24.81
C ARG A 449 8.47 -18.27 25.15
N TYR A 450 8.50 -18.85 26.36
CA TYR A 450 9.55 -19.80 26.77
C TYR A 450 9.61 -21.04 25.85
N LEU A 451 8.45 -21.64 25.52
CA LEU A 451 8.38 -22.80 24.61
C LEU A 451 8.78 -22.45 23.18
N TRP A 452 8.42 -21.25 22.71
CA TRP A 452 8.84 -20.71 21.41
C TRP A 452 10.34 -20.42 21.34
N GLU A 453 10.90 -19.76 22.35
CA GLU A 453 12.33 -19.47 22.46
C GLU A 453 13.15 -20.77 22.57
N LYS A 454 12.64 -21.78 23.31
CA LYS A 454 13.26 -23.12 23.42
C LYS A 454 13.15 -23.96 22.15
N SER A 455 12.06 -23.85 21.39
CA SER A 455 11.92 -24.52 20.09
C SER A 455 12.76 -23.85 19.00
N MET A 456 12.93 -22.52 19.06
CA MET A 456 13.84 -21.78 18.19
C MET A 456 15.31 -21.94 18.56
N ALA A 457 15.63 -22.31 19.82
CA ALA A 457 16.97 -22.72 20.22
C ALA A 457 17.45 -23.98 19.48
N PHE A 458 16.53 -24.85 19.04
CA PHE A 458 16.86 -26.04 18.24
C PHE A 458 17.34 -25.68 16.82
N PHE A 459 16.85 -24.56 16.25
CA PHE A 459 17.29 -24.04 14.95
C PHE A 459 18.53 -23.13 15.04
N LYS A 460 18.98 -22.81 16.27
CA LYS A 460 20.03 -21.84 16.56
C LYS A 460 20.94 -22.40 17.66
N GLU A 461 21.80 -23.35 17.31
CA GLU A 461 22.78 -24.00 18.22
C GLU A 461 23.72 -23.06 19.01
N GLY A 462 23.60 -21.73 18.92
CA GLY A 462 24.55 -20.78 19.53
C GLY A 462 23.98 -19.61 20.34
N TYR A 463 22.67 -19.48 20.55
CA TYR A 463 22.10 -18.24 21.12
C TYR A 463 21.75 -18.34 22.62
N GLY A 464 22.70 -18.84 23.43
CA GLY A 464 22.96 -18.48 24.84
C GLY A 464 21.83 -18.48 25.89
N ASN A 465 22.21 -18.20 27.14
CA ASN A 465 21.26 -18.02 28.24
C ASN A 465 20.60 -16.62 28.22
N ASP A 466 19.63 -16.36 29.10
CA ASP A 466 19.10 -15.00 29.31
C ASP A 466 20.14 -14.13 30.03
N PHE A 467 19.90 -12.82 30.06
CA PHE A 467 20.73 -11.87 30.80
C PHE A 467 19.92 -11.14 31.86
N VAL A 468 20.49 -11.01 33.05
CA VAL A 468 20.09 -9.99 34.02
C VAL A 468 20.80 -8.69 33.64
N VAL A 469 20.00 -7.68 33.34
CA VAL A 469 20.46 -6.34 33.01
C VAL A 469 19.98 -5.35 34.06
N LEU A 470 20.83 -4.37 34.36
CA LEU A 470 20.43 -3.17 35.07
C LEU A 470 20.08 -2.12 34.03
N ARG A 471 18.78 -1.86 33.87
CA ARG A 471 18.31 -0.75 33.05
C ARG A 471 18.45 0.53 33.86
N PHE A 472 19.15 1.51 33.33
CA PHE A 472 19.17 2.87 33.83
C PHE A 472 18.21 3.72 32.99
N SER A 473 17.21 4.31 33.63
CA SER A 473 16.30 5.28 33.04
C SER A 473 16.66 6.68 33.54
N PHE A 474 17.12 7.51 32.61
CA PHE A 474 17.53 8.88 32.85
C PHE A 474 16.42 9.82 32.47
N LYS A 475 16.14 10.80 33.33
CA LYS A 475 15.41 12.00 32.90
C LYS A 475 16.42 13.10 32.64
N PHE A 476 16.37 13.67 31.44
CA PHE A 476 17.20 14.78 31.05
C PHE A 476 16.36 15.97 30.56
N GLN A 477 16.94 17.16 30.62
CA GLN A 477 16.33 18.40 30.15
C GLN A 477 17.31 19.12 29.24
N ILE A 478 16.83 19.61 28.10
CA ILE A 478 17.65 20.40 27.19
C ILE A 478 17.82 21.80 27.79
N THR A 479 19.07 22.21 28.02
CA THR A 479 19.44 23.53 28.55
C THR A 479 19.88 24.48 27.45
N ASP A 480 20.57 23.96 26.42
CA ASP A 480 21.00 24.69 25.23
C ASP A 480 20.50 23.98 23.96
N PRO A 481 19.37 24.43 23.39
CA PRO A 481 18.79 23.84 22.18
C PRO A 481 19.72 23.86 20.96
N GLU A 482 20.62 24.84 20.84
CA GLU A 482 21.53 24.94 19.69
C GLU A 482 22.63 23.86 19.75
N ARG A 483 23.15 23.58 20.94
CA ARG A 483 24.08 22.46 21.15
C ARG A 483 23.38 21.12 20.94
N TRP A 484 22.17 20.97 21.48
CA TRP A 484 21.39 19.76 21.30
C TRP A 484 21.08 19.48 19.83
N LYS A 485 20.72 20.51 19.07
CA LYS A 485 20.46 20.43 17.62
C LYS A 485 21.67 19.95 16.83
N ARG A 486 22.90 20.38 17.19
CA ARG A 486 24.13 19.87 16.56
C ARG A 486 24.37 18.40 16.88
N TYR A 487 23.97 17.95 18.06
CA TYR A 487 24.09 16.57 18.51
C TYR A 487 23.00 15.65 17.93
N ASP A 488 21.77 16.15 17.80
CA ASP A 488 20.58 15.48 17.24
C ASP A 488 20.35 15.84 15.76
N PHE A 489 21.39 15.83 14.93
CA PHE A 489 21.31 16.35 13.56
C PHE A 489 20.49 15.49 12.57
N ASP A 490 20.24 14.22 12.88
CA ASP A 490 19.54 13.25 12.04
C ASP A 490 18.29 12.65 12.72
N GLY A 491 18.00 13.14 13.92
CA GLY A 491 16.88 12.70 14.73
C GLY A 491 17.10 11.50 15.64
N ARG A 492 18.36 11.07 15.82
CA ARG A 492 18.76 9.96 16.69
C ARG A 492 19.52 10.40 17.95
N GLY A 493 19.34 11.64 18.38
CA GLY A 493 20.06 12.23 19.51
C GLY A 493 19.79 11.51 20.83
N LYS A 494 18.58 10.99 21.06
CA LYS A 494 18.29 10.17 22.25
C LYS A 494 19.02 8.84 22.21
N GLU A 495 19.06 8.20 21.05
CA GLU A 495 19.79 6.95 20.84
C GLU A 495 21.30 7.15 21.00
N ARG A 496 21.86 8.26 20.50
CA ARG A 496 23.26 8.63 20.75
C ARG A 496 23.51 8.91 22.21
N LEU A 497 22.62 9.65 22.87
CA LEU A 497 22.76 9.94 24.30
C LEU A 497 22.73 8.65 25.13
N SER A 498 21.85 7.72 24.80
CA SER A 498 21.79 6.38 25.39
C SER A 498 23.13 5.64 25.24
N ARG A 499 23.70 5.60 24.03
CA ARG A 499 25.01 4.99 23.74
C ARG A 499 26.12 5.66 24.53
N ASP A 500 26.16 6.99 24.55
CA ASP A 500 27.22 7.74 25.21
C ASP A 500 27.15 7.54 26.73
N LEU A 501 25.94 7.58 27.31
CA LEU A 501 25.68 7.25 28.72
C LEU A 501 26.16 5.84 29.08
N GLU A 502 25.94 4.86 28.19
CA GLU A 502 26.37 3.48 28.41
C GLU A 502 27.87 3.36 28.69
N ASN A 503 28.71 4.09 27.96
CA ASN A 503 30.17 4.08 28.19
C ASN A 503 30.54 4.65 29.57
N PHE A 504 29.87 5.73 30.00
CA PHE A 504 30.08 6.28 31.35
C PHE A 504 29.57 5.35 32.43
N LEU A 505 28.46 4.64 32.18
CA LEU A 505 27.92 3.65 33.10
C LEU A 505 28.82 2.42 33.22
N LEU A 506 29.45 1.98 32.12
CA LEU A 506 30.45 0.92 32.16
C LEU A 506 31.64 1.33 33.04
N ALA A 507 32.17 2.55 32.83
CA ALA A 507 33.25 3.08 33.66
C ALA A 507 32.85 3.22 35.14
N TYR A 508 31.65 3.70 35.42
CA TYR A 508 31.11 3.79 36.78
C TYR A 508 30.91 2.41 37.41
N ALA A 509 30.35 1.46 36.67
CA ALA A 509 30.17 0.09 37.12
C ALA A 509 31.51 -0.57 37.42
N ASP A 510 32.53 -0.39 36.58
CA ASP A 510 33.87 -0.93 36.83
C ASP A 510 34.50 -0.32 38.09
N ARG A 511 34.28 0.96 38.36
CA ARG A 511 34.70 1.60 39.62
C ARG A 511 33.99 1.00 40.84
N VAL A 512 32.69 0.72 40.73
CA VAL A 512 31.93 0.07 41.80
C VAL A 512 32.39 -1.38 42.01
N ARG A 513 32.59 -2.13 40.92
CA ARG A 513 33.14 -3.49 40.94
C ARG A 513 34.50 -3.56 41.60
N GLU A 514 35.35 -2.56 41.36
CA GLU A 514 36.67 -2.50 41.96
C GLU A 514 36.61 -2.56 43.48
N LYS A 515 35.64 -1.88 44.11
CA LYS A 515 35.42 -1.96 45.56
C LYS A 515 35.15 -3.41 46.01
N TYR A 516 34.30 -4.14 45.27
CA TYR A 516 33.99 -5.54 45.58
C TYR A 516 35.14 -6.49 45.29
N ARG A 517 35.95 -6.21 44.25
CA ARG A 517 37.16 -6.97 43.94
C ARG A 517 38.22 -6.79 45.02
N GLN A 518 38.48 -5.55 45.44
CA GLN A 518 39.39 -5.25 46.56
C GLN A 518 38.93 -5.92 47.85
N ALA A 519 37.65 -5.79 48.18
CA ALA A 519 37.08 -6.49 49.33
C ALA A 519 37.25 -8.01 49.24
N PHE A 520 37.15 -8.61 48.04
CA PHE A 520 37.41 -10.03 47.84
C PHE A 520 38.90 -10.40 48.02
N PHE A 521 39.83 -9.55 47.57
CA PHE A 521 41.27 -9.78 47.77
C PHE A 521 41.72 -9.62 49.22
N GLU A 522 40.98 -8.87 50.03
CA GLU A 522 41.20 -8.72 51.47
C GLU A 522 40.59 -9.86 52.31
N GLU A 523 39.76 -10.73 51.72
CA GLU A 523 39.19 -11.89 52.42
C GLU A 523 40.27 -12.93 52.79
N GLU A 524 40.02 -13.69 53.86
CA GLU A 524 40.90 -14.81 54.21
C GLU A 524 41.02 -15.83 53.07
N TYR A 525 42.25 -16.30 52.83
CA TYR A 525 42.59 -17.16 51.71
C TYR A 525 41.66 -18.37 51.54
N GLU A 526 41.34 -19.09 52.62
CA GLU A 526 40.48 -20.27 52.54
C GLU A 526 39.03 -19.92 52.15
N THR A 527 38.53 -18.76 52.59
CA THR A 527 37.19 -18.27 52.23
C THR A 527 37.14 -17.85 50.76
N ALA A 528 38.15 -17.11 50.29
CA ALA A 528 38.26 -16.72 48.89
C ALA A 528 38.40 -17.94 47.97
N ARG A 529 39.20 -18.92 48.37
CA ARG A 529 39.38 -20.20 47.67
C ARG A 529 38.08 -20.98 47.57
N ALA A 530 37.32 -21.10 48.66
CA ALA A 530 36.04 -21.80 48.65
C ALA A 530 35.04 -21.18 47.65
N LYS A 531 34.94 -19.84 47.61
CA LYS A 531 34.09 -19.11 46.65
C LYS A 531 34.49 -19.33 45.20
N LEU A 532 35.80 -19.33 44.90
CA LEU A 532 36.29 -19.62 43.55
C LEU A 532 36.00 -21.07 43.13
N VAL A 533 36.14 -22.03 44.05
CA VAL A 533 35.80 -23.43 43.78
C VAL A 533 34.29 -23.57 43.53
N GLU A 534 33.44 -22.90 44.31
CA GLU A 534 32.00 -22.90 44.12
C GLU A 534 31.61 -22.39 42.73
N ILE A 535 32.14 -21.24 42.31
CA ILE A 535 31.88 -20.69 40.97
C ILE A 535 32.43 -21.58 39.88
N SER A 536 33.62 -22.17 40.08
CA SER A 536 34.21 -23.05 39.07
C SER A 536 33.29 -24.24 38.76
N ARG A 537 32.54 -24.73 39.75
CA ARG A 537 31.58 -25.85 39.57
C ARG A 537 30.29 -25.45 38.84
N SER A 538 30.03 -24.15 38.66
CA SER A 538 28.83 -23.66 37.99
C SER A 538 28.78 -24.09 36.52
N ARG A 539 27.56 -24.20 35.98
CA ARG A 539 27.36 -24.49 34.55
C ARG A 539 27.92 -23.36 33.67
N THR A 540 27.76 -22.11 34.08
CA THR A 540 28.29 -20.94 33.37
C THR A 540 29.80 -21.02 33.20
N PHE A 541 30.52 -21.46 34.23
CA PHE A 541 31.97 -21.66 34.17
C PHE A 541 32.37 -22.77 33.18
N ARG A 542 31.60 -23.86 33.11
CA ARG A 542 31.78 -24.93 32.09
C ARG A 542 31.58 -24.38 30.68
N GLU A 543 30.58 -23.53 30.50
CA GLU A 543 30.31 -22.87 29.22
C GLU A 543 31.43 -21.90 28.83
N TRP A 544 32.05 -21.19 29.78
CA TRP A 544 33.22 -20.35 29.52
C TRP A 544 34.42 -21.17 29.04
N ILE A 545 34.73 -22.29 29.70
CA ILE A 545 35.79 -23.21 29.24
C ILE A 545 35.49 -23.68 27.80
N ARG A 546 34.24 -24.09 27.54
CA ARG A 546 33.85 -24.56 26.21
C ARG A 546 33.96 -23.46 25.14
N ARG A 547 33.50 -22.23 25.44
CA ARG A 547 33.57 -21.08 24.51
C ARG A 547 35.00 -20.62 24.26
N PHE A 548 35.89 -20.72 25.25
CA PHE A 548 37.31 -20.44 25.07
C PHE A 548 37.98 -21.47 24.14
N LEU A 549 37.68 -22.76 24.33
CA LEU A 549 38.26 -23.84 23.53
C LEU A 549 37.67 -23.94 22.11
N TYR A 550 36.41 -23.58 21.96
CA TYR A 550 35.69 -23.64 20.69
C TYR A 550 34.94 -22.32 20.45
N PRO A 551 35.66 -21.22 20.16
CA PRO A 551 35.05 -19.91 19.99
C PRO A 551 34.18 -19.89 18.74
N SER A 552 32.92 -19.46 18.88
CA SER A 552 32.12 -19.06 17.72
C SER A 552 32.55 -17.67 17.23
N PRO A 553 32.26 -17.30 15.97
CA PRO A 553 32.56 -15.96 15.46
C PRO A 553 32.01 -14.80 16.32
N LEU A 554 30.93 -15.04 17.08
CA LEU A 554 30.30 -14.06 17.97
C LEU A 554 30.95 -14.04 19.37
N ASP A 555 31.54 -15.14 19.82
CA ASP A 555 32.15 -15.26 21.16
C ASP A 555 33.52 -14.59 21.25
N THR A 556 34.17 -14.34 20.10
CA THR A 556 35.46 -13.63 19.98
C THR A 556 35.47 -12.26 20.66
N TYR A 557 34.31 -11.59 20.79
CA TYR A 557 34.17 -10.29 21.46
C TYR A 557 33.88 -10.38 22.96
N ARG A 558 33.50 -11.55 23.49
CA ARG A 558 32.98 -11.73 24.86
C ARG A 558 33.89 -12.58 25.75
N VAL A 559 34.54 -13.59 25.18
CA VAL A 559 35.36 -14.58 25.88
C VAL A 559 36.74 -14.64 25.22
N GLY A 560 37.30 -13.48 24.89
CA GLY A 560 38.68 -13.40 24.41
C GLY A 560 39.63 -13.88 25.50
N SER A 561 40.66 -14.61 25.12
CA SER A 561 41.74 -14.95 26.04
C SER A 561 42.45 -13.69 26.52
N VAL A 562 43.12 -13.78 27.67
CA VAL A 562 44.01 -12.70 28.11
C VAL A 562 45.06 -12.37 27.03
N TYR A 563 45.49 -13.38 26.24
CA TYR A 563 46.33 -13.16 25.06
C TYR A 563 45.63 -12.29 24.00
N ASP A 564 44.35 -12.53 23.68
CA ASP A 564 43.58 -11.71 22.73
C ASP A 564 43.46 -10.26 23.20
N MET A 565 43.28 -10.05 24.51
CA MET A 565 43.23 -8.70 25.10
C MET A 565 44.59 -7.99 24.98
N TYR A 566 45.68 -8.69 25.25
CA TYR A 566 47.04 -8.16 25.05
C TYR A 566 47.31 -7.86 23.57
N LEU A 567 46.92 -8.75 22.66
CA LEU A 567 47.09 -8.57 21.22
C LEU A 567 46.33 -7.35 20.71
N LEU A 568 45.09 -7.11 21.16
CA LEU A 568 44.33 -5.89 20.84
C LEU A 568 45.01 -4.61 21.32
N GLY A 569 45.56 -4.62 22.54
CA GLY A 569 46.34 -3.50 23.08
C GLY A 569 47.61 -3.22 22.28
N LEU A 570 48.35 -4.27 21.92
CA LEU A 570 49.53 -4.18 21.06
C LEU A 570 49.19 -3.76 19.63
N GLU A 571 48.05 -4.19 19.09
CA GLU A 571 47.57 -3.76 17.77
C GLU A 571 47.20 -2.28 17.75
N TRP A 572 46.60 -1.79 18.83
CA TRP A 572 46.33 -0.36 19.01
C TRP A 572 47.63 0.43 19.11
N LEU A 573 48.59 -0.03 19.92
CA LEU A 573 49.92 0.58 20.03
C LEU A 573 50.61 0.63 18.67
N ARG A 574 50.62 -0.47 17.91
CA ARG A 574 51.19 -0.55 16.55
C ARG A 574 50.57 0.46 15.59
N ARG A 575 49.28 0.77 15.72
CA ARG A 575 48.54 1.73 14.89
C ARG A 575 48.63 3.18 15.43
N HIS A 576 49.30 3.41 16.55
CA HIS A 576 49.37 4.73 17.16
C HIS A 576 50.28 5.68 16.35
N PRO A 577 49.89 6.94 16.08
CA PRO A 577 50.67 7.88 15.27
C PRO A 577 52.10 8.15 15.76
N HIS A 578 52.36 7.96 17.06
CA HIS A 578 53.70 8.10 17.64
C HIS A 578 54.64 6.91 17.35
N MET A 579 54.12 5.77 16.89
CA MET A 579 54.94 4.61 16.47
C MET A 579 55.52 4.77 15.06
N GLU A 580 54.90 5.58 14.19
CA GLU A 580 55.39 5.81 12.82
C GLU A 580 56.82 6.39 12.79
N ASN A 581 57.23 7.07 13.87
CA ASN A 581 58.55 7.70 13.97
C ASN A 581 59.58 6.88 14.78
N ASN A 582 59.24 5.66 15.26
CA ASN A 582 60.11 4.83 16.09
C ASN A 582 60.11 3.35 15.62
N PRO A 583 60.95 2.99 14.63
CA PRO A 583 60.95 1.65 14.04
C PRO A 583 61.38 0.54 15.01
N GLU A 584 62.24 0.84 15.99
CA GLU A 584 62.66 -0.13 17.02
C GLU A 584 61.48 -0.56 17.91
N TRP A 585 60.61 0.40 18.27
CA TRP A 585 59.40 0.11 19.06
C TRP A 585 58.36 -0.65 18.25
N GLN A 586 58.23 -0.36 16.95
CA GLN A 586 57.36 -1.11 16.07
C GLN A 586 57.83 -2.57 15.92
N ALA A 587 59.13 -2.80 15.73
CA ALA A 587 59.72 -4.14 15.66
C ALA A 587 59.56 -4.92 16.98
N PHE A 588 59.71 -4.24 18.13
CA PHE A 588 59.46 -4.82 19.44
C PHE A 588 57.98 -5.24 19.60
N VAL A 589 57.03 -4.36 19.26
CA VAL A 589 55.60 -4.68 19.33
C VAL A 589 55.22 -5.84 18.40
N GLU A 590 55.75 -5.87 17.18
CA GLU A 590 55.52 -6.97 16.24
C GLU A 590 56.12 -8.30 16.72
N HIS A 591 57.31 -8.26 17.34
CA HIS A 591 57.93 -9.42 17.98
C HIS A 591 57.08 -9.95 19.15
N GLU A 592 56.64 -9.08 20.05
CA GLU A 592 55.77 -9.44 21.18
C GLU A 592 54.43 -10.02 20.69
N MET A 593 53.82 -9.42 19.66
CA MET A 593 52.61 -9.97 19.04
C MET A 593 52.82 -11.38 18.48
N ALA A 594 53.95 -11.64 17.82
CA ALA A 594 54.27 -12.97 17.28
C ALA A 594 54.46 -14.01 18.40
N LEU A 595 55.19 -13.64 19.45
CA LEU A 595 55.47 -14.49 20.61
C LEU A 595 54.19 -14.82 21.41
N ILE A 596 53.29 -13.85 21.57
CA ILE A 596 51.99 -14.07 22.21
C ILE A 596 51.10 -15.00 21.37
N ARG A 597 51.07 -14.81 20.03
CA ARG A 597 50.32 -15.70 19.13
C ARG A 597 50.84 -17.13 19.18
N GLU A 598 52.16 -17.32 19.20
CA GLU A 598 52.78 -18.63 19.33
C GLU A 598 52.40 -19.31 20.66
N LYS A 599 52.48 -18.59 21.78
CA LYS A 599 52.07 -19.12 23.10
C LYS A 599 50.59 -19.50 23.14
N MET A 600 49.72 -18.65 22.58
CA MET A 600 48.29 -18.92 22.49
C MET A 600 48.00 -20.17 21.65
N GLN A 601 48.67 -20.30 20.51
CA GLN A 601 48.48 -21.44 19.61
C GLN A 601 48.98 -22.75 20.23
N ASN A 602 50.16 -22.74 20.87
CA ASN A 602 50.68 -23.92 21.58
C ASN A 602 49.76 -24.38 22.72
N GLU A 603 49.21 -23.44 23.50
CA GLU A 603 48.27 -23.75 24.58
C GLU A 603 46.95 -24.33 24.04
N HIS A 604 46.44 -23.78 22.94
CA HIS A 604 45.22 -24.24 22.29
C HIS A 604 45.39 -25.63 21.64
N ASP A 605 46.51 -25.85 20.94
CA ASP A 605 46.83 -27.09 20.25
C ASP A 605 47.03 -28.26 21.25
N ASP A 606 47.69 -28.03 22.40
CA ASP A 606 47.83 -29.05 23.46
C ASP A 606 46.48 -29.46 24.09
N LEU A 607 45.60 -28.48 24.29
CA LEU A 607 44.25 -28.71 24.80
C LEU A 607 43.38 -29.48 23.78
N ILE A 608 43.42 -29.11 22.50
CA ILE A 608 42.66 -29.78 21.44
C ILE A 608 43.19 -31.19 21.17
N ALA A 609 44.51 -31.40 21.23
CA ALA A 609 45.14 -32.70 21.01
C ALA A 609 44.71 -33.75 22.06
N ASN A 610 44.20 -33.33 23.21
CA ASN A 610 43.81 -34.19 24.33
C ASN A 610 42.30 -34.08 24.67
N PRO A 611 41.39 -34.56 23.80
CA PRO A 611 39.94 -34.38 23.96
C PRO A 611 39.36 -35.04 25.23
N LEU A 612 39.98 -36.12 25.74
CA LEU A 612 39.58 -36.74 27.01
C LEU A 612 39.87 -35.82 28.20
N ARG A 613 41.02 -35.15 28.19
CA ARG A 613 41.41 -34.19 29.23
C ARG A 613 40.48 -32.98 29.22
N VAL A 614 40.13 -32.47 28.03
CA VAL A 614 39.13 -31.40 27.87
C VAL A 614 37.77 -31.83 28.39
N ARG A 615 37.33 -33.05 28.09
CA ARG A 615 36.05 -33.59 28.58
C ARG A 615 36.01 -33.64 30.11
N ASP A 616 37.12 -34.05 30.74
CA ASP A 616 37.20 -34.14 32.20
C ASP A 616 37.23 -32.74 32.84
N LEU A 617 37.97 -31.79 32.26
CA LEU A 617 37.98 -30.38 32.67
C LEU A 617 36.58 -29.73 32.59
N VAL A 618 35.79 -30.04 31.55
CA VAL A 618 34.43 -29.51 31.39
C VAL A 618 33.43 -30.19 32.34
N ARG A 619 33.65 -31.47 32.70
CA ARG A 619 32.71 -32.22 33.54
C ARG A 619 32.75 -31.79 35.00
N ASN A 620 33.95 -31.60 35.56
CA ASN A 620 34.17 -31.14 36.93
C ASN A 620 35.28 -30.07 36.96
N PRO A 621 35.01 -28.87 36.43
CA PRO A 621 35.97 -27.77 36.44
C PRO A 621 36.40 -27.36 37.86
N ASN A 622 37.69 -27.15 38.01
CA ASN A 622 38.32 -26.54 39.16
C ASN A 622 39.31 -25.48 38.65
N VAL A 623 39.10 -24.21 39.02
CA VAL A 623 39.94 -23.09 38.55
C VAL A 623 41.43 -23.38 38.77
N PHE A 624 41.80 -24.00 39.89
CA PHE A 624 43.20 -24.20 40.27
C PHE A 624 43.88 -25.34 39.50
N GLU A 625 43.12 -26.29 38.96
CA GLU A 625 43.67 -27.38 38.13
C GLU A 625 44.06 -26.90 36.72
N LEU A 626 43.59 -25.71 36.34
CA LEU A 626 43.90 -25.06 35.08
C LEU A 626 45.24 -24.31 35.10
N ALA A 627 45.95 -24.26 36.24
CA ALA A 627 47.22 -23.52 36.38
C ALA A 627 48.31 -23.92 35.36
N ASN A 628 48.22 -25.13 34.80
CA ASN A 628 49.10 -25.61 33.74
C ASN A 628 48.89 -24.91 32.39
N TYR A 629 47.80 -24.15 32.23
CA TYR A 629 47.40 -23.42 31.03
C TYR A 629 47.23 -21.93 31.40
N PRO A 630 48.31 -21.14 31.38
CA PRO A 630 48.33 -19.80 31.98
C PRO A 630 47.31 -18.84 31.38
N GLY A 631 47.10 -18.87 30.06
CA GLY A 631 46.14 -17.99 29.39
C GLY A 631 44.69 -18.32 29.76
N LEU A 632 44.33 -19.61 29.68
CA LEU A 632 43.02 -20.12 30.09
C LEU A 632 42.76 -19.87 31.58
N TYR A 633 43.75 -20.15 32.44
CA TYR A 633 43.67 -19.95 33.88
C TYR A 633 43.41 -18.50 34.25
N GLN A 634 44.22 -17.56 33.74
CA GLN A 634 44.08 -16.14 34.06
C GLN A 634 42.75 -15.57 33.54
N THR A 635 42.34 -15.97 32.33
CA THR A 635 41.05 -15.54 31.74
C THR A 635 39.89 -15.98 32.62
N LEU A 636 39.84 -17.28 32.96
CA LEU A 636 38.76 -17.84 33.75
C LEU A 636 38.77 -17.37 35.21
N LEU A 637 39.95 -17.16 35.79
CA LEU A 637 40.09 -16.59 37.13
C LEU A 637 39.55 -15.15 37.16
N MET A 638 39.89 -14.32 36.17
CA MET A 638 39.35 -12.96 36.05
C MET A 638 37.84 -12.96 35.87
N MET A 639 37.30 -13.84 35.01
CA MET A 639 35.86 -14.00 34.83
C MET A 639 35.17 -14.45 36.13
N ALA A 640 35.76 -15.39 36.87
CA ALA A 640 35.22 -15.87 38.14
C ALA A 640 35.21 -14.76 39.20
N ILE A 641 36.31 -14.02 39.38
CA ILE A 641 36.37 -12.88 40.31
C ILE A 641 35.33 -11.81 39.93
N ASN A 642 35.20 -11.52 38.64
CA ASN A 642 34.21 -10.60 38.12
C ASN A 642 32.77 -11.05 38.37
N GLU A 643 32.50 -12.35 38.32
CA GLU A 643 31.20 -12.96 38.63
C GLU A 643 30.89 -12.90 40.13
N ILE A 644 31.88 -13.09 41.02
CA ILE A 644 31.73 -12.89 42.47
C ILE A 644 31.33 -11.44 42.76
N ALA A 645 32.09 -10.50 42.21
CA ALA A 645 31.84 -9.07 42.40
C ALA A 645 30.45 -8.67 41.87
N MET A 646 30.06 -9.18 40.70
CA MET A 646 28.73 -8.96 40.13
C MET A 646 27.61 -9.60 40.93
N GLY A 647 27.84 -10.79 41.51
CA GLY A 647 26.90 -11.45 42.40
C GLY A 647 26.59 -10.60 43.63
N LYS A 648 27.63 -10.08 44.30
CA LYS A 648 27.48 -9.18 45.46
C LYS A 648 26.75 -7.89 45.09
N LEU A 649 27.13 -7.24 43.99
CA LEU A 649 26.43 -6.04 43.50
C LEU A 649 24.95 -6.31 43.20
N LEU A 650 24.63 -7.46 42.58
CA LEU A 650 23.24 -7.86 42.30
C LEU A 650 22.42 -8.09 43.57
N GLU A 651 23.03 -8.60 44.63
CA GLU A 651 22.38 -8.77 45.93
C GLU A 651 22.09 -7.42 46.58
N ASP A 652 23.08 -6.52 46.60
CA ASP A 652 22.93 -5.18 47.16
C ASP A 652 21.89 -4.34 46.39
N LEU A 653 21.84 -4.46 45.06
CA LEU A 653 20.85 -3.77 44.22
C LEU A 653 19.40 -4.25 44.41
N LYS A 654 19.17 -5.38 45.08
CA LYS A 654 17.82 -5.80 45.48
C LYS A 654 17.31 -5.02 46.68
N ASP A 655 18.20 -4.47 47.51
CA ASP A 655 17.83 -3.57 48.60
C ASP A 655 17.47 -2.18 48.04
N GLU A 656 16.28 -1.70 48.38
CA GLU A 656 15.78 -0.40 47.94
C GLU A 656 16.61 0.77 48.49
N ALA A 657 17.14 0.65 49.72
CA ALA A 657 17.94 1.70 50.34
C ALA A 657 19.29 1.85 49.62
N TYR A 658 19.98 0.74 49.40
CA TYR A 658 21.22 0.72 48.63
C TYR A 658 21.01 1.21 47.19
N ARG A 659 19.95 0.75 46.52
CA ARG A 659 19.63 1.13 45.15
C ARG A 659 19.39 2.63 44.98
N LYS A 660 18.69 3.28 45.91
CA LYS A 660 18.52 4.74 45.90
C LYS A 660 19.84 5.50 46.12
N GLY A 661 20.70 4.99 47.00
CA GLY A 661 22.06 5.53 47.18
C GLY A 661 22.89 5.42 45.90
N PHE A 662 22.86 4.24 45.26
CA PHE A 662 23.53 3.96 44.00
C PHE A 662 23.04 4.86 42.85
N GLU A 663 21.72 5.10 42.75
CA GLU A 663 21.13 6.04 41.79
C GLU A 663 21.62 7.48 41.99
N GLY A 664 21.72 7.91 43.26
CA GLY A 664 22.23 9.23 43.63
C GLY A 664 23.72 9.41 43.29
N GLU A 665 24.55 8.43 43.61
CA GLU A 665 25.98 8.42 43.27
C GLU A 665 26.20 8.41 41.76
N ALA A 666 25.45 7.59 41.02
CA ALA A 666 25.51 7.55 39.56
C ALA A 666 25.13 8.89 38.93
N LEU A 667 24.08 9.56 39.43
CA LEU A 667 23.68 10.88 38.96
C LEU A 667 24.77 11.93 39.21
N GLN A 668 25.39 11.93 40.41
CA GLN A 668 26.47 12.86 40.73
C GLN A 668 27.71 12.62 39.87
N TYR A 669 28.10 11.36 39.68
CA TYR A 669 29.20 10.98 38.79
C TYR A 669 28.97 11.50 37.38
N LEU A 670 27.79 11.21 36.79
CA LEU A 670 27.48 11.66 35.44
C LEU A 670 27.42 13.19 35.34
N ARG A 671 26.87 13.91 36.33
CA ARG A 671 26.88 15.39 36.32
C ARG A 671 28.28 16.00 36.33
N SER A 672 29.28 15.30 36.85
CA SER A 672 30.67 15.77 36.83
C SER A 672 31.33 15.67 35.44
N GLU A 673 30.74 14.92 34.52
CA GLU A 673 31.24 14.74 33.16
C GLU A 673 30.96 15.94 32.27
N LYS A 674 31.97 16.35 31.48
CA LYS A 674 31.87 17.52 30.58
C LYS A 674 30.92 17.29 29.40
N LEU A 675 30.58 16.05 29.07
CA LEU A 675 29.74 15.71 27.91
C LEU A 675 28.42 16.48 27.92
N PHE A 676 27.73 16.49 29.05
CA PHE A 676 26.38 17.07 29.20
C PHE A 676 26.36 18.58 28.91
N GLN A 677 27.41 19.29 29.33
CA GLN A 677 27.62 20.69 29.02
C GLN A 677 27.89 20.92 27.52
N ILE A 678 28.64 20.03 26.87
CA ILE A 678 28.97 20.12 25.44
C ILE A 678 27.73 19.92 24.57
N ILE A 679 26.86 18.96 24.93
CA ILE A 679 25.63 18.66 24.18
C ILE A 679 24.44 19.56 24.56
N GLY A 680 24.56 20.36 25.62
CA GLY A 680 23.51 21.28 26.05
C GLY A 680 22.33 20.62 26.78
N VAL A 681 22.62 19.62 27.62
CA VAL A 681 21.63 18.84 28.35
C VAL A 681 22.01 18.73 29.82
N ASP A 682 21.01 18.81 30.71
CA ASP A 682 21.17 18.51 32.13
C ASP A 682 20.46 17.20 32.49
N LEU A 683 21.15 16.32 33.22
CA LEU A 683 20.55 15.13 33.82
C LEU A 683 19.82 15.50 35.12
N LEU A 684 18.52 15.21 35.18
CA LEU A 684 17.66 15.51 36.32
C LEU A 684 17.57 14.36 37.31
N GLU A 685 17.39 13.14 36.82
CA GLU A 685 17.10 11.95 37.63
C GLU A 685 17.70 10.71 36.97
N VAL A 686 18.17 9.77 37.79
CA VAL A 686 18.54 8.41 37.39
C VAL A 686 17.65 7.46 38.17
N ARG A 687 17.00 6.53 37.46
CA ARG A 687 16.33 5.38 38.07
C ARG A 687 16.94 4.12 37.51
N THR A 688 17.14 3.13 38.35
CA THR A 688 17.57 1.81 37.90
C THR A 688 16.37 0.87 37.89
N SER A 689 16.42 -0.22 37.13
CA SER A 689 15.54 -1.39 37.27
C SER A 689 16.30 -2.66 36.92
N LEU A 690 16.18 -3.68 37.76
CA LEU A 690 16.69 -5.01 37.45
C LEU A 690 15.68 -5.72 36.55
N GLU A 691 16.11 -6.02 35.33
CA GLU A 691 15.30 -6.68 34.33
C GLU A 691 16.01 -7.92 33.81
N ARG A 692 15.20 -8.86 33.31
CA ARG A 692 15.70 -10.06 32.67
C ARG A 692 15.34 -9.99 31.19
N VAL A 693 16.35 -10.05 30.33
CA VAL A 693 16.21 -9.90 28.88
C VAL A 693 16.74 -11.13 28.17
N SER A 694 16.12 -11.48 27.05
CA SER A 694 16.59 -12.59 26.23
C SER A 694 17.85 -12.22 25.45
N TYR A 695 18.61 -13.23 25.04
CA TYR A 695 19.80 -13.04 24.22
C TYR A 695 19.51 -12.23 22.93
N LEU A 696 18.38 -12.51 22.27
CA LEU A 696 17.99 -11.81 21.04
C LEU A 696 17.73 -10.32 21.27
N TYR A 697 17.14 -9.97 22.41
CA TYR A 697 16.93 -8.57 22.80
C TYR A 697 18.28 -7.85 22.91
N TYR A 698 19.25 -8.47 23.58
CA TYR A 698 20.59 -7.92 23.75
C TYR A 698 21.35 -7.79 22.42
N LEU A 699 21.31 -8.81 21.56
CA LEU A 699 21.95 -8.75 20.24
C LEU A 699 21.43 -7.57 19.40
N ARG A 700 20.12 -7.31 19.44
CA ARG A 700 19.52 -6.16 18.73
C ARG A 700 19.90 -4.83 19.33
N TYR A 701 20.01 -4.76 20.66
CA TYR A 701 20.54 -3.58 21.32
C TYR A 701 21.97 -3.27 20.82
N LEU A 702 22.82 -4.29 20.70
CA LEU A 702 24.16 -4.15 20.10
C LEU A 702 24.13 -3.75 18.61
N GLN A 703 23.23 -4.32 17.80
CA GLN A 703 23.07 -3.94 16.39
C GLN A 703 22.59 -2.49 16.25
N LYS A 704 21.63 -2.06 17.07
CA LYS A 704 21.17 -0.67 17.11
C LYS A 704 22.33 0.26 17.45
N ARG A 705 23.21 -0.14 18.37
CA ARG A 705 24.44 0.58 18.71
C ARG A 705 25.42 0.65 17.54
N GLN A 706 25.70 -0.46 16.86
CA GLN A 706 26.58 -0.47 15.69
C GLN A 706 26.09 0.46 14.59
N ASN A 707 24.78 0.51 14.34
CA ASN A 707 24.18 1.40 13.34
C ASN A 707 24.21 2.90 13.72
N LEU A 708 24.65 3.25 14.94
CA LEU A 708 24.81 4.63 15.42
C LEU A 708 26.27 5.10 15.42
N LEU A 709 27.22 4.17 15.26
CA LEU A 709 28.64 4.45 15.02
C LEU A 709 28.84 4.71 13.53
#